data_AF-R7T5V6-F1
#
_entry.id   AF-R7T5V6-F1
#
_cell.length_a   1.000
_cell.length_b   1.000
_cell.length_c   1.000
_cell.angle_alpha   90.00
_cell.angle_beta   90.00
_cell.angle_gamma   90.00
#
_symmetry.space_group_name_H-M   'P 1'
#
loop_
_entity.id
_entity.type
_entity.pdbx_description
1 polymer ?
#
loop_
_entity_poly.entity_id
_entity_poly.type
_entity_poly.pdbx_seq_one_letter_code
_entity_poly.pdbx_strand_id
1 'polypeptide(L)'
;MSGASKRKSQSSNAPPPKKIKKSEDISCDVTWDLNETLADKVGCPVTAVVNVVDMLDNDCTIPFIARYRKEKTENMEVEKLREVKEELDGLREVQKKISTVMKTLIKSEQLSEDVSAALKNSQTLTEVEQLYAPYKPGSKKTLAARAKEAGLEPLALNLIKNPRVANIQAAVDRKSKDRSTLSDVMKGVQHIIADLISKDKTVMDTARSKFSSAFIQLEVSKARNSKKDDQKFKENISKFENYIDTKHSVKSIRAHQVMAINRGEVLKVLSVKFNVPDAVPKEISRVALKNFLHPKTNVEQRKLVEGAVDDAYSRLIQPLMLRHIRKDISKRAERESIEVFASNLKRLLLVPPVRGKVVLGLDPGFRNGCKYAITSPNGSVLSSGVSYLHGNGKSKQNSEMAKLVSLLKQHNCSTVAIGNGTACRETEQVLSEHISAGAFQPLLVKYCIVNEAGASIYSASSEAIKEMPDLDVSIRGAVSIARRLQDPLAELVKIDPKHIGVGMYQHDIAENQLRTALDDVVEECVNFVGVDLNFCSETILRRIAGLSQSKAEKIVAWRETNKGFINRDQLKKVKGLGPKTFEQCAGFKSGVKTVTYEPEPLDMTNIHPESYSVADKVIKKSGLDKSNIGQSSFIQHFQKWKEPSALQDLANEFNIGLPTMSLIIDGLCQPIGHDFRDEFTKPLFREGMTSFSDLKSGMKLTGRVVNRTHFGAFVDIGVGTDGLVHTSNMPAVDQRGAAALQLGDRVQVQLLSVDANRKRIGLKLVSVL
;
A
#
# COMPACT_ATOMS: atom_id res chain seq x y z
N MET A 1 -11.23 32.18 -87.69
CA MET A 1 -11.99 32.86 -86.64
C MET A 1 -12.96 31.86 -86.02
N SER A 2 -12.99 31.85 -84.67
CA SER A 2 -14.02 31.40 -83.73
C SER A 2 -14.79 30.08 -83.95
N GLY A 3 -14.48 29.07 -83.12
CA GLY A 3 -15.36 27.93 -82.80
C GLY A 3 -15.67 27.86 -81.30
N ALA A 4 -16.95 28.09 -80.98
CA ALA A 4 -17.74 27.86 -79.76
C ALA A 4 -17.10 27.39 -78.43
N SER A 5 -17.37 28.14 -77.36
CA SER A 5 -17.02 27.86 -75.96
C SER A 5 -18.13 27.09 -75.22
N LYS A 6 -17.82 25.91 -74.69
CA LYS A 6 -18.60 25.17 -73.67
C LYS A 6 -17.74 25.03 -72.41
N ARG A 7 -18.06 25.75 -71.33
CA ARG A 7 -17.43 25.55 -70.00
C ARG A 7 -18.18 24.47 -69.22
N LYS A 8 -17.48 23.38 -68.88
CA LYS A 8 -17.91 22.33 -67.94
C LYS A 8 -17.44 22.66 -66.51
N SER A 9 -18.26 22.18 -65.57
CA SER A 9 -18.23 22.23 -64.12
C SER A 9 -16.94 21.76 -63.42
N GLN A 10 -16.55 22.44 -62.34
CA GLN A 10 -15.66 21.90 -61.30
C GLN A 10 -16.43 21.83 -59.97
N SER A 11 -16.72 20.61 -59.51
CA SER A 11 -17.12 20.29 -58.14
C SER A 11 -15.89 19.86 -57.35
N SER A 12 -15.62 20.52 -56.22
CA SER A 12 -14.53 20.23 -55.29
C SER A 12 -14.80 18.96 -54.48
N ASN A 13 -14.22 17.84 -54.90
CA ASN A 13 -14.11 16.63 -54.07
C ASN A 13 -12.93 16.80 -53.10
N ALA A 14 -13.21 16.80 -51.79
CA ALA A 14 -12.17 16.56 -50.79
C ALA A 14 -11.66 15.11 -50.91
N PRO A 15 -10.34 14.86 -50.86
CA PRO A 15 -9.81 13.51 -51.00
C PRO A 15 -10.14 12.66 -49.75
N PRO A 16 -10.26 11.34 -49.87
CA PRO A 16 -10.41 10.45 -48.73
C PRO A 16 -9.16 10.49 -47.84
N PRO A 17 -9.27 10.17 -46.53
CA PRO A 17 -8.10 10.12 -45.64
C PRO A 17 -7.07 9.14 -46.22
N LYS A 18 -5.83 9.63 -46.38
CA LYS A 18 -4.73 8.86 -46.98
C LYS A 18 -4.43 7.64 -46.09
N LYS A 19 -4.54 6.44 -46.66
CA LYS A 19 -4.04 5.21 -46.05
C LYS A 19 -2.53 5.17 -46.22
N ILE A 20 -1.80 4.96 -45.12
CA ILE A 20 -0.34 4.84 -45.14
C ILE A 20 0.02 3.50 -45.81
N LYS A 21 0.81 3.54 -46.90
CA LYS A 21 1.28 2.35 -47.62
C LYS A 21 2.42 1.65 -46.84
N LYS A 22 2.47 0.32 -46.91
CA LYS A 22 3.56 -0.53 -46.41
C LYS A 22 4.90 -0.15 -47.06
N SER A 23 5.79 0.56 -46.35
CA SER A 23 7.27 0.43 -46.51
C SER A 23 8.12 1.45 -45.74
N GLU A 24 7.57 2.39 -44.97
CA GLU A 24 8.41 3.29 -44.14
C GLU A 24 8.38 2.83 -42.68
N ASP A 25 9.54 2.81 -42.01
CA ASP A 25 9.68 2.57 -40.57
C ASP A 25 8.91 3.65 -39.81
N ILE A 26 7.60 3.43 -39.61
CA ILE A 26 6.77 4.31 -38.79
C ILE A 26 7.32 4.19 -37.37
N SER A 27 8.10 5.20 -36.95
CA SER A 27 8.53 5.35 -35.57
C SER A 27 7.31 5.20 -34.67
N CYS A 28 7.38 4.23 -33.76
CA CYS A 28 6.36 3.99 -32.75
C CYS A 28 6.61 4.81 -31.48
N ASP A 29 7.52 5.79 -31.55
CA ASP A 29 7.90 6.61 -30.42
C ASP A 29 6.79 7.57 -30.08
N VAL A 30 6.62 7.77 -28.78
CA VAL A 30 5.68 8.74 -28.21
C VAL A 30 6.16 10.16 -28.48
N THR A 31 5.24 11.13 -28.41
CA THR A 31 5.52 12.56 -28.66
C THR A 31 5.91 13.35 -27.42
N TRP A 32 5.87 12.72 -26.25
CA TRP A 32 6.17 13.32 -24.96
C TRP A 32 7.48 12.78 -24.38
N ASP A 33 8.22 13.64 -23.67
CA ASP A 33 9.41 13.22 -22.94
C ASP A 33 9.03 12.48 -21.66
N LEU A 34 9.67 11.33 -21.41
CA LEU A 34 9.36 10.46 -20.28
C LEU A 34 9.66 11.15 -18.95
N ASN A 35 10.79 11.83 -18.84
CA ASN A 35 11.26 12.42 -17.59
C ASN A 35 10.49 13.71 -17.26
N GLU A 36 10.20 14.55 -18.26
CA GLU A 36 9.36 15.74 -18.07
C GLU A 36 7.93 15.34 -17.67
N THR A 37 7.34 14.38 -18.38
CA THR A 37 5.99 13.90 -18.05
C THR A 37 5.93 13.28 -16.64
N LEU A 38 6.97 12.53 -16.26
CA LEU A 38 7.08 11.94 -14.93
C LEU A 38 7.22 13.02 -13.85
N ALA A 39 8.08 14.01 -14.08
CA ALA A 39 8.28 15.14 -13.19
C ALA A 39 7.00 15.95 -12.96
N ASP A 40 6.23 16.23 -14.02
CA ASP A 40 4.95 16.92 -13.94
C ASP A 40 3.91 16.14 -13.13
N LYS A 41 3.79 14.82 -13.39
CA LYS A 41 2.81 13.97 -12.69
C LYS A 41 3.11 13.82 -11.21
N VAL A 42 4.38 13.68 -10.88
CA VAL A 42 4.84 13.48 -9.50
C VAL A 42 5.04 14.82 -8.77
N GLY A 43 5.15 15.94 -9.49
CA GLY A 43 5.35 17.26 -8.90
C GLY A 43 6.75 17.43 -8.31
N CYS A 44 7.78 16.99 -9.03
CA CYS A 44 9.18 17.07 -8.64
C CYS A 44 10.03 17.78 -9.69
N PRO A 45 11.20 18.33 -9.32
CA PRO A 45 12.15 18.89 -10.29
C PRO A 45 12.62 17.84 -11.31
N VAL A 46 12.64 18.22 -12.59
CA VAL A 46 13.05 17.32 -13.69
C VAL A 46 14.45 16.77 -13.48
N THR A 47 15.39 17.60 -12.99
CA THR A 47 16.77 17.21 -12.66
C THR A 47 16.83 16.07 -11.66
N ALA A 48 16.05 16.16 -10.57
CA ALA A 48 15.99 15.13 -9.56
C ALA A 48 15.36 13.84 -10.10
N VAL A 49 14.31 13.93 -10.91
CA VAL A 49 13.67 12.78 -11.56
C VAL A 49 14.63 12.08 -12.51
N VAL A 50 15.35 12.82 -13.37
CA VAL A 50 16.36 12.25 -14.28
C VAL A 50 17.41 11.46 -13.50
N ASN A 51 17.95 12.03 -12.42
CA ASN A 51 18.91 11.33 -11.58
C ASN A 51 18.34 10.05 -10.95
N VAL A 52 17.08 10.08 -10.49
CA VAL A 52 16.41 8.91 -9.93
C VAL A 52 16.22 7.83 -10.99
N VAL A 53 15.73 8.20 -12.18
CA VAL A 53 15.54 7.28 -13.32
C VAL A 53 16.87 6.63 -13.70
N ASP A 54 17.93 7.43 -13.88
CA ASP A 54 19.27 6.93 -14.18
C ASP A 54 19.77 5.95 -13.12
N MET A 55 19.52 6.24 -11.84
CA MET A 55 19.92 5.34 -10.75
C MET A 55 19.11 4.04 -10.77
N LEU A 56 17.80 4.10 -10.98
CA LEU A 56 16.94 2.92 -11.07
C LEU A 56 17.32 2.04 -12.27
N ASP A 57 17.64 2.64 -13.42
CA ASP A 57 18.08 1.93 -14.62
C ASP A 57 19.48 1.32 -14.47
N ASN A 58 20.29 1.86 -13.55
CA ASN A 58 21.57 1.28 -13.12
C ASN A 58 21.43 0.37 -11.89
N ASP A 59 20.26 -0.24 -11.68
CA ASP A 59 19.97 -1.23 -10.62
C ASP A 59 20.22 -0.72 -9.19
N CYS A 60 20.14 0.60 -8.93
CA CYS A 60 20.10 1.11 -7.57
C CYS A 60 18.74 0.84 -6.93
N THR A 61 18.74 0.36 -5.68
CA THR A 61 17.49 0.13 -4.93
C THR A 61 17.00 1.42 -4.27
N ILE A 62 15.69 1.49 -3.99
CA ILE A 62 15.09 2.63 -3.29
C ILE A 62 15.74 2.87 -1.92
N PRO A 63 15.94 1.85 -1.05
CA PRO A 63 16.63 2.06 0.23
C PRO A 63 18.04 2.64 0.07
N PHE A 64 18.78 2.22 -0.96
CA PHE A 64 20.12 2.73 -1.23
C PHE A 64 20.07 4.20 -1.68
N ILE A 65 19.18 4.54 -2.62
CA ILE A 65 19.01 5.92 -3.11
C ILE A 65 18.60 6.84 -1.96
N ALA A 66 17.60 6.44 -1.19
CA ALA A 66 17.06 7.22 -0.07
C ALA A 66 18.10 7.51 1.02
N ARG A 67 19.07 6.60 1.23
CA ARG A 67 20.08 6.74 2.27
C ARG A 67 21.35 7.43 1.79
N TYR A 68 21.88 7.04 0.63
CA TYR A 68 23.23 7.41 0.19
C TYR A 68 23.26 8.32 -1.04
N ARG A 69 22.10 8.69 -1.61
CA ARG A 69 22.02 9.52 -2.83
C ARG A 69 21.10 10.74 -2.66
N LYS A 70 20.79 11.13 -1.43
CA LYS A 70 19.91 12.27 -1.09
C LYS A 70 20.27 13.57 -1.82
N GLU A 71 21.56 13.81 -2.03
CA GLU A 71 22.04 14.99 -2.79
C GLU A 71 21.55 15.01 -4.23
N LYS A 72 21.58 13.85 -4.92
CA LYS A 72 21.17 13.74 -6.32
C LYS A 72 19.66 13.79 -6.50
N THR A 73 18.91 13.51 -5.43
CA THR A 73 17.45 13.46 -5.41
C THR A 73 16.82 14.65 -4.71
N GLU A 74 17.58 15.70 -4.38
CA GLU A 74 17.09 16.87 -3.63
C GLU A 74 16.35 16.49 -2.33
N ASN A 75 16.87 15.50 -1.61
CA ASN A 75 16.32 14.95 -0.36
C ASN A 75 14.91 14.34 -0.49
N MET A 76 14.55 13.79 -1.65
CA MET A 76 13.32 12.97 -1.78
C MET A 76 13.23 11.88 -0.69
N GLU A 77 12.10 11.84 0.00
CA GLU A 77 11.75 10.79 0.96
C GLU A 77 11.45 9.46 0.25
N VAL A 78 11.49 8.36 1.01
CA VAL A 78 11.30 6.98 0.49
C VAL A 78 9.96 6.83 -0.23
N GLU A 79 8.89 7.38 0.34
CA GLU A 79 7.55 7.37 -0.24
C GLU A 79 7.52 8.05 -1.60
N LYS A 80 8.26 9.16 -1.74
CA LYS A 80 8.34 9.90 -3.00
C LYS A 80 9.12 9.14 -4.06
N LEU A 81 10.21 8.49 -3.68
CA LEU A 81 10.99 7.62 -4.58
C LEU A 81 10.17 6.42 -5.09
N ARG A 82 9.30 5.85 -4.25
CA ARG A 82 8.35 4.80 -4.67
C ARG A 82 7.33 5.35 -5.67
N GLU A 83 6.76 6.51 -5.40
CA GLU A 83 5.82 7.16 -6.32
C GLU A 83 6.46 7.41 -7.70
N VAL A 84 7.71 7.90 -7.73
CA VAL A 84 8.48 8.07 -8.98
C VAL A 84 8.65 6.75 -9.71
N LYS A 85 9.03 5.67 -9.01
CA LYS A 85 9.20 4.34 -9.63
C LYS A 85 7.89 3.79 -10.17
N GLU A 86 6.80 3.87 -9.41
CA GLU A 86 5.48 3.37 -9.83
C GLU A 86 4.98 4.10 -11.07
N GLU A 87 5.10 5.43 -11.11
CA GLU A 87 4.66 6.22 -12.26
C GLU A 87 5.59 6.02 -13.48
N LEU A 88 6.91 5.85 -13.26
CA LEU A 88 7.87 5.48 -14.30
C LEU A 88 7.49 4.14 -14.95
N ASP A 89 7.26 3.11 -14.13
CA ASP A 89 6.86 1.78 -14.60
C ASP A 89 5.53 1.84 -15.36
N GLY A 90 4.57 2.63 -14.87
CA GLY A 90 3.30 2.90 -15.55
C GLY A 90 3.47 3.57 -16.91
N LEU A 91 4.29 4.61 -17.01
CA LEU A 91 4.58 5.30 -18.28
C LEU A 91 5.31 4.39 -19.27
N ARG A 92 6.25 3.56 -18.80
CA ARG A 92 6.92 2.53 -19.64
C ARG A 92 5.92 1.49 -20.16
N GLU A 93 4.96 1.09 -19.33
CA GLU A 93 3.89 0.19 -19.76
C GLU A 93 3.00 0.82 -20.84
N VAL A 94 2.68 2.12 -20.70
CA VAL A 94 1.96 2.89 -21.73
C VAL A 94 2.74 2.91 -23.04
N GLN A 95 4.03 3.25 -23.03
CA GLN A 95 4.88 3.24 -24.24
C GLN A 95 4.90 1.87 -24.92
N LYS A 96 5.09 0.80 -24.13
CA LYS A 96 5.07 -0.58 -24.62
C LYS A 96 3.71 -0.94 -25.23
N LYS A 97 2.61 -0.51 -24.61
CA LYS A 97 1.26 -0.77 -25.09
C LYS A 97 0.97 -0.02 -26.40
N ILE A 98 1.36 1.25 -26.50
CA ILE A 98 1.25 2.05 -27.73
C ILE A 98 1.98 1.35 -28.87
N SER A 99 3.24 0.97 -28.68
CA SER A 99 4.03 0.25 -29.68
C SER A 99 3.35 -1.05 -30.14
N THR A 100 2.81 -1.83 -29.19
CA THR A 100 2.11 -3.09 -29.49
C THR A 100 0.82 -2.86 -30.29
N VAL A 101 0.02 -1.86 -29.91
CA VAL A 101 -1.23 -1.50 -30.58
C VAL A 101 -0.94 -0.99 -31.99
N MET A 102 0.02 -0.07 -32.15
CA MET A 102 0.41 0.46 -33.46
C MET A 102 0.87 -0.66 -34.40
N LYS A 103 1.75 -1.56 -33.95
CA LYS A 103 2.18 -2.73 -34.74
C LYS A 103 1.00 -3.61 -35.17
N THR A 104 0.00 -3.77 -34.30
CA THR A 104 -1.20 -4.56 -34.61
C THR A 104 -2.07 -3.87 -35.67
N LEU A 105 -2.27 -2.56 -35.55
CA LEU A 105 -3.06 -1.77 -36.50
C LEU A 105 -2.38 -1.62 -37.88
N ILE A 106 -1.04 -1.59 -37.90
CA ILE A 106 -0.26 -1.63 -39.15
C ILE A 106 -0.49 -2.96 -39.85
N LYS A 107 -0.41 -4.09 -39.11
CA LYS A 107 -0.64 -5.43 -39.67
C LYS A 107 -2.06 -5.63 -40.21
N SER A 108 -3.07 -5.03 -39.56
CA SER A 108 -4.46 -5.11 -40.02
C SER A 108 -4.83 -4.04 -41.06
N GLU A 109 -3.90 -3.20 -41.51
CA GLU A 109 -4.12 -2.10 -42.45
C GLU A 109 -5.21 -1.10 -41.99
N GLN A 110 -5.33 -0.91 -40.67
CA GLN A 110 -6.34 -0.08 -40.01
C GLN A 110 -5.77 1.18 -39.34
N LEU A 111 -4.46 1.40 -39.40
CA LEU A 111 -3.83 2.60 -38.84
C LEU A 111 -4.03 3.82 -39.76
N SER A 112 -4.75 4.84 -39.29
CA SER A 112 -4.82 6.16 -39.94
C SER A 112 -3.83 7.15 -39.29
N GLU A 113 -3.52 8.24 -39.99
CA GLU A 113 -2.68 9.33 -39.46
C GLU A 113 -3.24 9.91 -38.14
N ASP A 114 -4.56 10.15 -38.08
CA ASP A 114 -5.23 10.66 -36.87
C ASP A 114 -5.12 9.68 -35.68
N VAL A 115 -5.29 8.38 -35.93
CA VAL A 115 -5.19 7.34 -34.89
C VAL A 115 -3.74 7.19 -34.43
N SER A 116 -2.79 7.27 -35.35
CA SER A 116 -1.35 7.26 -35.03
C SER A 116 -0.99 8.44 -34.13
N ALA A 117 -1.38 9.67 -34.50
CA ALA A 117 -1.11 10.86 -33.70
C ALA A 117 -1.79 10.81 -32.32
N ALA A 118 -3.03 10.32 -32.25
CA ALA A 118 -3.74 10.16 -30.98
C ALA A 118 -3.07 9.12 -30.06
N LEU A 119 -2.61 7.99 -30.62
CA LEU A 119 -1.90 6.97 -29.85
C LEU A 119 -0.56 7.48 -29.32
N LYS A 120 0.23 8.21 -30.13
CA LYS A 120 1.53 8.75 -29.71
C LYS A 120 1.44 9.80 -28.60
N ASN A 121 0.34 10.55 -28.54
CA ASN A 121 0.07 11.54 -27.49
C ASN A 121 -0.59 10.94 -26.24
N SER A 122 -0.96 9.66 -26.24
CA SER A 122 -1.61 9.03 -25.09
C SER A 122 -0.60 8.85 -23.94
N GLN A 123 -0.98 9.23 -22.73
CA GLN A 123 -0.14 9.15 -21.52
C GLN A 123 -0.69 8.18 -20.47
N THR A 124 -1.83 7.54 -20.77
CA THR A 124 -2.46 6.56 -19.89
C THR A 124 -2.90 5.30 -20.64
N LEU A 125 -2.88 4.14 -19.97
CA LEU A 125 -3.38 2.89 -20.55
C LEU A 125 -4.85 3.00 -20.96
N THR A 126 -5.65 3.75 -20.19
CA THR A 126 -7.07 3.96 -20.47
C THR A 126 -7.30 4.64 -21.82
N GLU A 127 -6.52 5.67 -22.16
CA GLU A 127 -6.59 6.35 -23.47
C GLU A 127 -6.24 5.39 -24.61
N VAL A 128 -5.15 4.64 -24.44
CA VAL A 128 -4.71 3.65 -25.44
C VAL A 128 -5.76 2.57 -25.66
N GLU A 129 -6.39 2.07 -24.59
CA GLU A 129 -7.45 1.07 -24.69
C GLU A 129 -8.70 1.60 -25.38
N GLN A 130 -9.10 2.85 -25.11
CA GLN A 130 -10.24 3.48 -25.77
C GLN A 130 -10.01 3.63 -27.27
N LEU A 131 -8.80 4.06 -27.67
CA LEU A 131 -8.41 4.17 -29.08
C LEU A 131 -8.33 2.79 -29.76
N TYR A 132 -7.90 1.75 -29.06
CA TYR A 132 -7.74 0.41 -29.62
C TYR A 132 -9.03 -0.44 -29.62
N ALA A 133 -10.00 -0.15 -28.74
CA ALA A 133 -11.22 -0.93 -28.58
C ALA A 133 -11.98 -1.26 -29.88
N PRO A 134 -12.12 -0.33 -30.86
CA PRO A 134 -12.82 -0.61 -32.12
C PRO A 134 -12.16 -1.70 -32.98
N TYR A 135 -10.88 -1.99 -32.75
CA TYR A 135 -10.05 -2.86 -33.59
C TYR A 135 -9.79 -4.24 -32.95
N LYS A 136 -10.30 -4.51 -31.74
CA LYS A 136 -10.10 -5.81 -31.05
C LYS A 136 -10.93 -6.95 -31.69
N PRO A 137 -10.33 -8.11 -32.03
CA PRO A 137 -11.04 -9.28 -32.55
C PRO A 137 -12.07 -9.85 -31.56
N GLY A 138 -13.23 -10.30 -32.04
CA GLY A 138 -14.23 -10.99 -31.21
C GLY A 138 -15.09 -10.08 -30.32
N SER A 139 -14.98 -8.76 -30.43
CA SER A 139 -15.96 -7.86 -29.81
C SER A 139 -17.34 -8.11 -30.41
N LYS A 140 -18.37 -8.31 -29.57
CA LYS A 140 -19.77 -8.33 -30.06
C LYS A 140 -19.98 -7.04 -30.84
N LYS A 141 -20.26 -7.15 -32.15
CA LYS A 141 -20.49 -5.99 -33.01
C LYS A 141 -21.50 -5.07 -32.34
N THR A 142 -21.10 -3.82 -32.15
CA THR A 142 -21.95 -2.81 -31.52
C THR A 142 -23.23 -2.63 -32.34
N LEU A 143 -24.29 -2.10 -31.71
CA LEU A 143 -25.54 -1.81 -32.43
C LEU A 143 -25.29 -0.87 -33.63
N ALA A 144 -24.36 0.08 -33.49
CA ALA A 144 -23.90 0.93 -34.57
C ALA A 144 -23.17 0.15 -35.67
N ALA A 145 -22.23 -0.75 -35.33
CA ALA A 145 -21.51 -1.55 -36.31
C ALA A 145 -22.46 -2.44 -37.15
N ARG A 146 -23.47 -3.05 -36.51
CA ARG A 146 -24.52 -3.82 -37.23
C ARG A 146 -25.32 -2.93 -38.18
N ALA A 147 -25.70 -1.73 -37.73
CA ALA A 147 -26.42 -0.77 -38.56
C ALA A 147 -25.57 -0.25 -39.75
N LYS A 148 -24.25 -0.10 -39.56
CA LYS A 148 -23.32 0.24 -40.65
C LYS A 148 -23.24 -0.87 -41.69
N GLU A 149 -23.15 -2.13 -41.26
CA GLU A 149 -23.16 -3.31 -42.14
C GLU A 149 -24.49 -3.46 -42.90
N ALA A 150 -25.60 -3.04 -42.29
CA ALA A 150 -26.91 -2.93 -42.96
C ALA A 150 -27.00 -1.77 -43.97
N GLY A 151 -25.92 -1.01 -44.17
CA GLY A 151 -25.82 0.09 -45.13
C GLY A 151 -26.49 1.39 -44.70
N LEU A 152 -26.74 1.59 -43.40
CA LEU A 152 -27.44 2.78 -42.88
C LEU A 152 -26.50 3.97 -42.58
N GLU A 153 -25.18 3.79 -42.69
CA GLU A 153 -24.18 4.84 -42.42
C GLU A 153 -24.31 6.07 -43.32
N PRO A 154 -24.48 5.95 -44.65
CA PRO A 154 -24.65 7.12 -45.51
C PRO A 154 -25.90 7.94 -45.14
N LEU A 155 -26.98 7.27 -44.73
CA LEU A 155 -28.22 7.92 -44.29
C LEU A 155 -28.00 8.72 -42.99
N ALA A 156 -27.29 8.13 -42.01
CA ALA A 156 -26.96 8.80 -40.75
C ALA A 156 -26.05 10.03 -40.97
N LEU A 157 -25.03 9.92 -41.82
CA LEU A 157 -24.13 11.03 -42.13
C LEU A 157 -24.84 12.14 -42.91
N ASN A 158 -25.72 11.79 -43.85
CA ASN A 158 -26.54 12.77 -44.56
C ASN A 158 -27.51 13.48 -43.62
N LEU A 159 -28.07 12.80 -42.62
CA LEU A 159 -28.94 13.44 -41.63
C LEU A 159 -28.22 14.57 -40.87
N ILE A 160 -26.93 14.36 -40.54
CA ILE A 160 -26.08 15.33 -39.82
C ILE A 160 -25.58 16.45 -40.76
N LYS A 161 -25.16 16.11 -41.98
CA LYS A 161 -24.47 17.08 -42.88
C LYS A 161 -25.38 17.76 -43.89
N ASN A 162 -26.37 17.05 -44.43
CA ASN A 162 -27.28 17.55 -45.45
C ASN A 162 -28.66 16.86 -45.37
N PRO A 163 -29.50 17.24 -44.39
CA PRO A 163 -30.75 16.52 -44.10
C PRO A 163 -31.77 16.54 -45.25
N ARG A 164 -31.61 17.43 -46.24
CA ARG A 164 -32.49 17.51 -47.42
C ARG A 164 -32.37 16.29 -48.34
N VAL A 165 -31.23 15.59 -48.32
CA VAL A 165 -30.99 14.39 -49.12
C VAL A 165 -31.14 13.09 -48.30
N ALA A 166 -31.47 13.21 -47.02
CA ALA A 166 -31.66 12.06 -46.13
C ALA A 166 -33.09 11.52 -46.24
N ASN A 167 -33.32 10.62 -47.21
CA ASN A 167 -34.62 9.93 -47.36
C ASN A 167 -34.64 8.65 -46.52
N ILE A 168 -35.26 8.73 -45.34
CA ILE A 168 -35.36 7.61 -44.39
C ILE A 168 -36.21 6.47 -44.95
N GLN A 169 -37.27 6.79 -45.70
CA GLN A 169 -38.19 5.78 -46.26
C GLN A 169 -37.51 4.93 -47.35
N ALA A 170 -36.62 5.54 -48.13
CA ALA A 170 -35.88 4.86 -49.20
C ALA A 170 -34.86 3.82 -48.69
N ALA A 171 -34.49 3.86 -47.41
CA ALA A 171 -33.57 2.91 -46.81
C ALA A 171 -34.24 1.64 -46.26
N VAL A 172 -35.57 1.53 -46.34
CA VAL A 172 -36.31 0.34 -45.93
C VAL A 172 -36.11 -0.77 -46.98
N ASP A 173 -35.63 -1.91 -46.53
CA ASP A 173 -35.46 -3.10 -47.37
C ASP A 173 -36.05 -4.31 -46.65
N ARG A 174 -37.25 -4.71 -47.09
CA ARG A 174 -38.01 -5.83 -46.51
C ARG A 174 -37.27 -7.16 -46.58
N LYS A 175 -36.22 -7.30 -47.40
CA LYS A 175 -35.41 -8.52 -47.51
C LYS A 175 -34.29 -8.57 -46.46
N SER A 176 -33.95 -7.45 -45.84
CA SER A 176 -32.93 -7.40 -44.79
C SER A 176 -33.57 -7.50 -43.41
N LYS A 177 -32.96 -8.31 -42.53
CA LYS A 177 -33.41 -8.49 -41.15
C LYS A 177 -33.27 -7.22 -40.29
N ASP A 178 -32.30 -6.37 -40.60
CA ASP A 178 -31.92 -5.22 -39.76
C ASP A 178 -32.46 -3.87 -40.28
N ARG A 179 -33.18 -3.86 -41.43
CA ARG A 179 -33.84 -2.67 -42.02
C ARG A 179 -35.20 -3.01 -42.66
N SER A 180 -35.88 -4.02 -42.10
CA SER A 180 -37.12 -4.57 -42.65
C SER A 180 -38.30 -3.60 -42.55
N THR A 181 -38.30 -2.77 -41.51
CA THR A 181 -39.33 -1.76 -41.24
C THR A 181 -38.72 -0.36 -41.13
N LEU A 182 -39.58 0.66 -41.23
CA LEU A 182 -39.18 2.05 -40.96
C LEU A 182 -38.62 2.22 -39.54
N SER A 183 -39.19 1.51 -38.56
CA SER A 183 -38.71 1.53 -37.17
C SER A 183 -37.30 0.97 -37.04
N ASP A 184 -36.98 -0.11 -37.76
CA ASP A 184 -35.64 -0.70 -37.74
C ASP A 184 -34.59 0.24 -38.35
N VAL A 185 -34.94 0.89 -39.47
CA VAL A 185 -34.10 1.91 -40.10
C VAL A 185 -33.85 3.08 -39.15
N MET A 186 -34.91 3.62 -38.53
CA MET A 186 -34.79 4.72 -37.57
C MET A 186 -33.91 4.33 -36.37
N LYS A 187 -34.13 3.17 -35.75
CA LYS A 187 -33.28 2.68 -34.65
C LYS A 187 -31.83 2.47 -35.08
N GLY A 188 -31.60 1.90 -36.27
CA GLY A 188 -30.27 1.71 -36.83
C GLY A 188 -29.53 3.03 -37.03
N VAL A 189 -30.20 4.02 -37.63
CA VAL A 189 -29.66 5.39 -37.79
C VAL A 189 -29.40 6.04 -36.44
N GLN A 190 -30.34 5.92 -35.49
CA GLN A 190 -30.20 6.43 -34.13
C GLN A 190 -28.94 5.85 -33.45
N HIS A 191 -28.72 4.54 -33.53
CA HIS A 191 -27.54 3.90 -32.96
C HIS A 191 -26.23 4.38 -33.59
N ILE A 192 -26.20 4.65 -34.91
CA ILE A 192 -25.02 5.18 -35.60
C ILE A 192 -24.73 6.60 -35.11
N ILE A 193 -25.75 7.47 -35.06
CA ILE A 193 -25.58 8.85 -34.60
C ILE A 193 -25.17 8.87 -33.11
N ALA A 194 -25.75 8.01 -32.28
CA ALA A 194 -25.39 7.90 -30.87
C ALA A 194 -23.92 7.46 -30.69
N ASP A 195 -23.44 6.52 -31.51
CA ASP A 195 -22.04 6.09 -31.52
C ASP A 195 -21.10 7.23 -31.94
N LEU A 196 -21.47 8.02 -32.96
CA LEU A 196 -20.73 9.22 -33.37
C LEU A 196 -20.66 10.27 -32.26
N ILE A 197 -21.78 10.56 -31.60
CA ILE A 197 -21.85 11.52 -30.47
C ILE A 197 -20.95 11.06 -29.33
N SER A 198 -20.97 9.77 -28.97
CA SER A 198 -20.17 9.22 -27.88
C SER A 198 -18.65 9.26 -28.13
N LYS A 199 -18.24 9.48 -29.38
CA LYS A 199 -16.83 9.58 -29.81
C LYS A 199 -16.41 11.01 -30.15
N ASP A 200 -17.34 11.96 -30.11
CA ASP A 200 -17.03 13.36 -30.36
C ASP A 200 -16.22 13.95 -29.21
N LYS A 201 -15.08 14.56 -29.55
CA LYS A 201 -14.15 15.14 -28.58
C LYS A 201 -14.85 16.19 -27.71
N THR A 202 -15.59 17.12 -28.31
CA THR A 202 -16.19 18.24 -27.58
C THR A 202 -17.32 17.78 -26.65
N VAL A 203 -18.11 16.79 -27.08
CA VAL A 203 -19.15 16.18 -26.23
C VAL A 203 -18.51 15.44 -25.06
N MET A 204 -17.45 14.65 -25.31
CA MET A 204 -16.77 13.89 -24.27
C MET A 204 -16.01 14.78 -23.28
N ASP A 205 -15.38 15.86 -23.74
CA ASP A 205 -14.71 16.83 -22.87
C ASP A 205 -15.73 17.59 -22.01
N THR A 206 -16.88 17.94 -22.59
CA THR A 206 -18.02 18.50 -21.83
C THR A 206 -18.51 17.49 -20.79
N ALA A 207 -18.69 16.22 -21.16
CA ALA A 207 -19.12 15.19 -20.23
C ALA A 207 -18.13 15.04 -19.07
N ARG A 208 -16.83 14.90 -19.34
CA ARG A 208 -15.78 14.83 -18.30
C ARG A 208 -15.83 16.03 -17.36
N SER A 209 -15.89 17.25 -17.90
CA SER A 209 -15.95 18.49 -17.13
C SER A 209 -17.21 18.56 -16.24
N LYS A 210 -18.38 18.20 -16.78
CA LYS A 210 -19.65 18.27 -16.04
C LYS A 210 -19.77 17.17 -15.00
N PHE A 211 -19.33 15.94 -15.28
CA PHE A 211 -19.31 14.87 -14.29
C PHE A 211 -18.30 15.16 -13.17
N SER A 212 -17.15 15.77 -13.48
CA SER A 212 -16.15 16.16 -12.48
C SER A 212 -16.62 17.32 -11.58
N SER A 213 -17.30 18.32 -12.15
CA SER A 213 -17.80 19.46 -11.36
C SER A 213 -19.09 19.14 -10.58
N ALA A 214 -19.94 18.24 -11.08
CA ALA A 214 -21.23 17.93 -10.47
C ALA A 214 -21.16 17.31 -9.06
N PHE A 215 -22.23 17.54 -8.30
CA PHE A 215 -22.50 16.85 -7.03
C PHE A 215 -23.21 15.53 -7.31
N ILE A 216 -22.42 14.47 -7.55
CA ILE A 216 -22.95 13.12 -7.79
C ILE A 216 -23.11 12.42 -6.43
N GLN A 217 -24.30 11.87 -6.20
CA GLN A 217 -24.59 11.10 -4.99
C GLN A 217 -24.49 9.60 -5.27
N LEU A 218 -23.87 8.88 -4.34
CA LEU A 218 -23.83 7.42 -4.26
C LEU A 218 -24.86 7.00 -3.20
N GLU A 219 -25.89 6.30 -3.63
CA GLU A 219 -26.92 5.73 -2.76
C GLU A 219 -26.65 4.24 -2.57
N VAL A 220 -26.70 3.79 -1.31
CA VAL A 220 -26.51 2.40 -0.93
C VAL A 220 -27.83 1.85 -0.41
N SER A 221 -28.22 0.69 -0.91
CA SER A 221 -29.48 0.03 -0.54
C SER A 221 -29.25 -1.47 -0.32
N LYS A 222 -30.22 -2.14 0.31
CA LYS A 222 -30.19 -3.59 0.44
C LYS A 222 -30.36 -4.29 -0.91
N ALA A 223 -29.54 -5.31 -1.17
CA ALA A 223 -29.65 -6.10 -2.39
C ALA A 223 -30.98 -6.89 -2.46
N ARG A 224 -31.66 -6.82 -3.62
CA ARG A 224 -32.99 -7.42 -3.85
C ARG A 224 -32.98 -8.96 -3.92
N ASN A 225 -31.84 -9.60 -4.18
CA ASN A 225 -31.73 -11.05 -4.48
C ASN A 225 -31.28 -11.93 -3.30
N SER A 226 -31.48 -11.49 -2.07
CA SER A 226 -31.11 -12.28 -0.90
C SER A 226 -32.24 -13.23 -0.49
N LYS A 227 -32.00 -14.55 -0.61
CA LYS A 227 -32.90 -15.56 -0.02
C LYS A 227 -32.97 -15.28 1.49
N LYS A 228 -34.15 -14.90 1.99
CA LYS A 228 -34.37 -14.42 3.37
C LYS A 228 -34.00 -15.44 4.47
N ASP A 229 -33.80 -16.70 4.11
CA ASP A 229 -33.51 -17.81 5.03
C ASP A 229 -32.05 -18.32 5.01
N ASP A 230 -31.16 -17.69 4.26
CA ASP A 230 -29.74 -18.04 4.34
C ASP A 230 -29.12 -17.47 5.64
N GLN A 231 -28.74 -18.33 6.57
CA GLN A 231 -28.15 -17.94 7.85
C GLN A 231 -26.87 -17.12 7.66
N LYS A 232 -26.12 -17.40 6.58
CA LYS A 232 -24.93 -16.63 6.17
C LYS A 232 -25.29 -15.22 5.73
N PHE A 233 -26.48 -15.00 5.18
CA PHE A 233 -26.97 -13.67 4.81
C PHE A 233 -27.36 -12.87 6.05
N LYS A 234 -28.06 -13.47 7.02
CA LYS A 234 -28.44 -12.83 8.28
C LYS A 234 -27.22 -12.41 9.11
N GLU A 235 -26.19 -13.26 9.21
CA GLU A 235 -24.94 -12.93 9.91
C GLU A 235 -24.11 -11.84 9.21
N ASN A 236 -24.18 -11.76 7.89
CA ASN A 236 -23.46 -10.74 7.15
C ASN A 236 -24.21 -9.40 7.17
N ILE A 237 -25.55 -9.38 7.19
CA ILE A 237 -26.31 -8.13 7.14
C ILE A 237 -26.04 -7.24 8.36
N SER A 238 -25.92 -7.83 9.55
CA SER A 238 -25.65 -7.08 10.80
C SER A 238 -24.34 -6.29 10.74
N LYS A 239 -23.35 -6.79 9.98
CA LYS A 239 -22.06 -6.13 9.77
C LYS A 239 -22.16 -4.90 8.86
N PHE A 240 -23.22 -4.80 8.06
CA PHE A 240 -23.40 -3.71 7.08
C PHE A 240 -24.60 -2.80 7.36
N GLU A 241 -25.30 -2.96 8.50
CA GLU A 241 -26.48 -2.15 8.86
C GLU A 241 -26.23 -0.65 8.77
N ASN A 242 -25.06 -0.19 9.21
CA ASN A 242 -24.66 1.22 9.17
C ASN A 242 -24.48 1.80 7.75
N TYR A 243 -24.51 0.96 6.72
CA TYR A 243 -24.35 1.36 5.31
C TYR A 243 -25.64 1.18 4.50
N ILE A 244 -26.70 0.63 5.08
CA ILE A 244 -27.98 0.47 4.40
C ILE A 244 -28.72 1.81 4.41
N ASP A 245 -29.33 2.17 3.28
CA ASP A 245 -30.10 3.40 3.07
C ASP A 245 -29.31 4.70 3.32
N THR A 246 -27.99 4.64 3.12
CA THR A 246 -27.12 5.81 3.22
C THR A 246 -26.91 6.48 1.86
N LYS A 247 -26.61 7.78 1.90
CA LYS A 247 -26.27 8.60 0.73
C LYS A 247 -24.96 9.31 0.98
N HIS A 248 -24.05 9.23 0.01
CA HIS A 248 -22.72 9.82 0.11
C HIS A 248 -22.43 10.66 -1.13
N SER A 249 -21.79 11.82 -0.97
CA SER A 249 -21.22 12.53 -2.11
C SER A 249 -19.98 11.78 -2.59
N VAL A 250 -19.88 11.58 -3.91
CA VAL A 250 -18.72 10.92 -4.54
C VAL A 250 -17.40 11.63 -4.21
N LYS A 251 -17.44 12.96 -4.02
CA LYS A 251 -16.24 13.76 -3.72
C LYS A 251 -15.74 13.59 -2.29
N SER A 252 -16.64 13.32 -1.33
CA SER A 252 -16.32 13.31 0.10
C SER A 252 -16.49 11.96 0.79
N ILE A 253 -16.90 10.92 0.06
CA ILE A 253 -16.97 9.56 0.60
C ILE A 253 -15.58 9.09 1.05
N ARG A 254 -15.51 8.54 2.28
CA ARG A 254 -14.23 8.13 2.89
C ARG A 254 -13.80 6.76 2.39
N ALA A 255 -12.49 6.50 2.32
CA ALA A 255 -11.95 5.23 1.85
C ALA A 255 -12.55 4.00 2.55
N HIS A 256 -12.59 3.99 3.88
CA HIS A 256 -13.16 2.86 4.64
C HIS A 256 -14.65 2.61 4.32
N GLN A 257 -15.42 3.65 3.98
CA GLN A 257 -16.81 3.50 3.56
C GLN A 257 -16.89 2.86 2.17
N VAL A 258 -16.06 3.30 1.24
CA VAL A 258 -15.96 2.70 -0.09
C VAL A 258 -15.58 1.21 0.01
N MET A 259 -14.57 0.87 0.82
CA MET A 259 -14.16 -0.52 1.04
C MET A 259 -15.29 -1.37 1.62
N ALA A 260 -15.99 -0.87 2.63
CA ALA A 260 -17.14 -1.56 3.23
C ALA A 260 -18.27 -1.77 2.21
N ILE A 261 -18.62 -0.74 1.44
CA ILE A 261 -19.66 -0.80 0.42
C ILE A 261 -19.29 -1.80 -0.69
N ASN A 262 -18.04 -1.75 -1.17
CA ASN A 262 -17.53 -2.67 -2.20
C ASN A 262 -17.61 -4.12 -1.71
N ARG A 263 -17.17 -4.38 -0.48
CA ARG A 263 -17.27 -5.71 0.15
C ARG A 263 -18.71 -6.17 0.28
N GLY A 264 -19.61 -5.28 0.73
CA GLY A 264 -21.03 -5.57 0.85
C GLY A 264 -21.69 -5.89 -0.50
N GLU A 265 -21.25 -5.25 -1.58
CA GLU A 265 -21.71 -5.52 -2.95
C GLU A 265 -21.19 -6.88 -3.46
N VAL A 266 -19.90 -7.21 -3.23
CA VAL A 266 -19.30 -8.52 -3.57
C VAL A 266 -20.01 -9.66 -2.83
N LEU A 267 -20.33 -9.46 -1.55
CA LEU A 267 -21.11 -10.40 -0.74
C LEU A 267 -22.61 -10.41 -1.09
N LYS A 268 -23.05 -9.61 -2.08
CA LYS A 268 -24.44 -9.48 -2.53
C LYS A 268 -25.40 -9.06 -1.42
N VAL A 269 -24.91 -8.30 -0.45
CA VAL A 269 -25.69 -7.72 0.66
C VAL A 269 -26.16 -6.31 0.34
N LEU A 270 -25.29 -5.52 -0.29
CA LEU A 270 -25.55 -4.13 -0.67
C LEU A 270 -25.70 -3.99 -2.20
N SER A 271 -26.40 -2.94 -2.61
CA SER A 271 -26.53 -2.51 -4.00
C SER A 271 -26.25 -1.01 -4.07
N VAL A 272 -25.45 -0.60 -5.05
CA VAL A 272 -25.02 0.80 -5.23
C VAL A 272 -25.70 1.42 -6.44
N LYS A 273 -26.20 2.65 -6.29
CA LYS A 273 -26.73 3.46 -7.39
C LYS A 273 -26.11 4.84 -7.36
N PHE A 274 -25.75 5.37 -8.53
CA PHE A 274 -25.34 6.76 -8.66
C PHE A 274 -26.52 7.62 -9.09
N ASN A 275 -26.68 8.78 -8.45
CA ASN A 275 -27.66 9.78 -8.78
C ASN A 275 -26.94 11.00 -9.37
N VAL A 276 -27.22 11.29 -10.64
CA VAL A 276 -26.58 12.35 -11.42
C VAL A 276 -27.57 13.51 -11.55
N PRO A 277 -27.19 14.76 -11.19
CA PRO A 277 -28.09 15.90 -11.31
C PRO A 277 -28.54 16.17 -12.75
N ASP A 278 -29.81 16.52 -12.97
CA ASP A 278 -30.41 16.77 -14.29
C ASP A 278 -29.71 17.84 -15.13
N ALA A 279 -28.95 18.74 -14.51
CA ALA A 279 -28.16 19.75 -15.21
C ALA A 279 -27.06 19.11 -16.09
N VAL A 280 -26.53 17.95 -15.68
CA VAL A 280 -25.46 17.25 -16.41
C VAL A 280 -25.94 16.71 -17.77
N PRO A 281 -26.99 15.87 -17.85
CA PRO A 281 -27.53 15.41 -19.14
C PRO A 281 -27.95 16.59 -20.03
N LYS A 282 -28.65 17.60 -19.47
CA LYS A 282 -29.11 18.76 -20.25
C LYS A 282 -27.98 19.47 -20.98
N GLU A 283 -26.86 19.69 -20.30
CA GLU A 283 -25.73 20.41 -20.88
C GLU A 283 -24.97 19.58 -21.92
N ILE A 284 -24.81 18.27 -21.67
CA ILE A 284 -24.21 17.34 -22.64
C ILE A 284 -25.10 17.26 -23.89
N SER A 285 -26.41 17.11 -23.72
CA SER A 285 -27.38 17.09 -24.82
C SER A 285 -27.39 18.40 -25.60
N ARG A 286 -27.26 19.56 -24.93
CA ARG A 286 -27.15 20.87 -25.59
C ARG A 286 -25.94 20.95 -26.52
N VAL A 287 -24.76 20.51 -26.05
CA VAL A 287 -23.53 20.49 -26.87
C VAL A 287 -23.65 19.48 -28.00
N ALA A 288 -24.19 18.29 -27.73
CA ALA A 288 -24.41 17.27 -28.76
C ALA A 288 -25.38 17.77 -29.85
N LEU A 289 -26.52 18.36 -29.49
CA LEU A 289 -27.45 18.94 -30.44
C LEU A 289 -26.82 20.07 -31.25
N LYS A 290 -26.03 20.94 -30.62
CA LYS A 290 -25.31 22.01 -31.33
C LYS A 290 -24.41 21.47 -32.45
N ASN A 291 -23.78 20.32 -32.23
CA ASN A 291 -22.82 19.73 -33.17
C ASN A 291 -23.47 18.80 -34.21
N PHE A 292 -24.55 18.11 -33.84
CA PHE A 292 -25.12 17.02 -34.63
C PHE A 292 -26.49 17.32 -35.23
N LEU A 293 -27.22 18.33 -34.73
CA LEU A 293 -28.51 18.74 -35.28
C LEU A 293 -28.34 19.85 -36.32
N HIS A 294 -28.58 19.51 -37.58
CA HIS A 294 -28.50 20.47 -38.67
C HIS A 294 -29.73 21.42 -38.68
N PRO A 295 -29.57 22.75 -38.87
CA PRO A 295 -30.70 23.71 -38.81
C PRO A 295 -31.85 23.45 -39.79
N LYS A 296 -31.57 22.73 -40.89
CA LYS A 296 -32.53 22.38 -41.95
C LYS A 296 -33.26 21.04 -41.75
N THR A 297 -33.15 20.38 -40.60
CA THR A 297 -33.89 19.13 -40.31
C THR A 297 -35.39 19.40 -40.18
N ASN A 298 -36.22 18.50 -40.72
CA ASN A 298 -37.67 18.51 -40.47
C ASN A 298 -38.02 17.95 -39.07
N VAL A 299 -39.30 17.95 -38.70
CA VAL A 299 -39.77 17.52 -37.36
C VAL A 299 -39.40 16.06 -37.05
N GLU A 300 -39.59 15.15 -38.00
CA GLU A 300 -39.29 13.72 -37.82
C GLU A 300 -37.78 13.44 -37.71
N GLN A 301 -36.99 14.10 -38.56
CA GLN A 301 -35.53 14.04 -38.53
C GLN A 301 -34.96 14.62 -37.23
N ARG A 302 -35.55 15.72 -36.74
CA ARG A 302 -35.18 16.32 -35.45
C ARG A 302 -35.42 15.35 -34.29
N LYS A 303 -36.61 14.76 -34.19
CA LYS A 303 -36.93 13.76 -33.16
C LYS A 303 -35.96 12.58 -33.19
N LEU A 304 -35.56 12.15 -34.39
CA LEU A 304 -34.59 11.07 -34.56
C LEU A 304 -33.21 11.43 -34.01
N VAL A 305 -32.72 12.65 -34.27
CA VAL A 305 -31.44 13.14 -33.73
C VAL A 305 -31.52 13.37 -32.22
N GLU A 306 -32.61 13.95 -31.72
CA GLU A 306 -32.85 14.13 -30.28
C GLU A 306 -32.88 12.77 -29.55
N GLY A 307 -33.58 11.77 -30.09
CA GLY A 307 -33.55 10.41 -29.57
C GLY A 307 -32.16 9.77 -29.63
N ALA A 308 -31.34 10.09 -30.65
CA ALA A 308 -29.96 9.61 -30.73
C ALA A 308 -29.07 10.26 -29.66
N VAL A 309 -29.30 11.52 -29.31
CA VAL A 309 -28.61 12.21 -28.20
C VAL A 309 -28.97 11.56 -26.86
N ASP A 310 -30.25 11.28 -26.63
CA ASP A 310 -30.72 10.62 -25.40
C ASP A 310 -30.15 9.20 -25.26
N ASP A 311 -30.12 8.43 -26.35
CA ASP A 311 -29.50 7.11 -26.41
C ASP A 311 -27.98 7.17 -26.21
N ALA A 312 -27.29 8.15 -26.82
CA ALA A 312 -25.87 8.38 -26.62
C ALA A 312 -25.57 8.65 -25.13
N TYR A 313 -26.34 9.52 -24.49
CA TYR A 313 -26.17 9.83 -23.08
C TYR A 313 -26.43 8.61 -22.19
N SER A 314 -27.63 8.02 -22.29
CA SER A 314 -28.11 7.01 -21.36
C SER A 314 -27.40 5.65 -21.50
N ARG A 315 -27.09 5.22 -22.73
CA ARG A 315 -26.50 3.91 -22.99
C ARG A 315 -24.98 3.93 -23.06
N LEU A 316 -24.37 5.04 -23.49
CA LEU A 316 -22.93 5.09 -23.78
C LEU A 316 -22.17 6.01 -22.81
N ILE A 317 -22.52 7.31 -22.76
CA ILE A 317 -21.75 8.32 -22.04
C ILE A 317 -21.90 8.16 -20.52
N GLN A 318 -23.12 8.14 -20.00
CA GLN A 318 -23.37 8.06 -18.56
C GLN A 318 -22.81 6.77 -17.94
N PRO A 319 -23.05 5.57 -18.50
CA PRO A 319 -22.48 4.33 -17.95
C PRO A 319 -20.94 4.33 -17.97
N LEU A 320 -20.32 4.93 -19.00
CA LEU A 320 -18.86 5.06 -19.08
C LEU A 320 -18.33 6.00 -17.99
N MET A 321 -18.93 7.19 -17.84
CA MET A 321 -18.51 8.17 -16.82
C MET A 321 -18.70 7.62 -15.40
N LEU A 322 -19.83 6.98 -15.11
CA LEU A 322 -20.07 6.37 -13.81
C LEU A 322 -19.12 5.20 -13.51
N ARG A 323 -18.75 4.41 -14.52
CA ARG A 323 -17.74 3.35 -14.36
C ARG A 323 -16.37 3.94 -14.01
N HIS A 324 -15.96 5.01 -14.69
CA HIS A 324 -14.71 5.71 -14.35
C HIS A 324 -14.77 6.25 -12.93
N ILE A 325 -15.83 6.96 -12.56
CA ILE A 325 -16.02 7.46 -11.19
C ILE A 325 -15.93 6.33 -10.16
N ARG A 326 -16.61 5.19 -10.41
CA ARG A 326 -16.58 4.02 -9.52
C ARG A 326 -15.17 3.43 -9.41
N LYS A 327 -14.43 3.35 -10.52
CA LYS A 327 -13.04 2.90 -10.55
C LYS A 327 -12.14 3.85 -9.76
N ASP A 328 -12.31 5.16 -9.94
CA ASP A 328 -11.46 6.19 -9.32
C ASP A 328 -11.66 6.25 -7.81
N ILE A 329 -12.92 6.21 -7.32
CA ILE A 329 -13.16 6.17 -5.86
C ILE A 329 -12.67 4.87 -5.23
N SER A 330 -12.76 3.73 -5.95
CA SER A 330 -12.28 2.44 -5.45
C SER A 330 -10.75 2.40 -5.41
N LYS A 331 -10.07 2.82 -6.50
CA LYS A 331 -8.61 2.92 -6.55
C LYS A 331 -8.07 3.86 -5.46
N ARG A 332 -8.74 4.98 -5.22
CA ARG A 332 -8.36 5.92 -4.14
C ARG A 332 -8.52 5.27 -2.76
N ALA A 333 -9.61 4.55 -2.53
CA ALA A 333 -9.88 3.88 -1.28
C ALA A 333 -8.91 2.72 -1.00
N GLU A 334 -8.57 1.95 -2.04
CA GLU A 334 -7.56 0.90 -1.98
C GLU A 334 -6.18 1.47 -1.64
N ARG A 335 -5.76 2.56 -2.32
CA ARG A 335 -4.48 3.24 -2.03
C ARG A 335 -4.40 3.72 -0.58
N GLU A 336 -5.40 4.45 -0.10
CA GLU A 336 -5.44 4.95 1.28
C GLU A 336 -5.44 3.79 2.29
N SER A 337 -6.12 2.69 1.97
CA SER A 337 -6.12 1.49 2.83
C SER A 337 -4.74 0.83 2.86
N ILE A 338 -4.05 0.71 1.73
CA ILE A 338 -2.68 0.20 1.63
C ILE A 338 -1.73 1.06 2.47
N GLU A 339 -1.83 2.39 2.42
CA GLU A 339 -1.00 3.30 3.21
C GLU A 339 -1.20 3.07 4.72
N VAL A 340 -2.44 2.86 5.16
CA VAL A 340 -2.73 2.50 6.57
C VAL A 340 -2.11 1.15 6.92
N PHE A 341 -2.21 0.16 6.04
CA PHE A 341 -1.64 -1.17 6.27
C PHE A 341 -0.11 -1.13 6.32
N ALA A 342 0.52 -0.37 5.42
CA ALA A 342 1.95 -0.13 5.39
C ALA A 342 2.44 0.54 6.69
N SER A 343 1.75 1.58 7.14
CA SER A 343 2.05 2.27 8.41
C SER A 343 1.93 1.33 9.62
N ASN A 344 0.86 0.53 9.67
CA ASN A 344 0.65 -0.46 10.73
C ASN A 344 1.75 -1.53 10.73
N LEU A 345 2.15 -2.02 9.56
CA LEU A 345 3.22 -3.01 9.43
C LEU A 345 4.55 -2.41 9.88
N LYS A 346 4.91 -1.20 9.42
CA LYS A 346 6.12 -0.49 9.81
C LYS A 346 6.22 -0.34 11.33
N ARG A 347 5.13 0.08 12.00
CA ARG A 347 5.06 0.16 13.46
C ARG A 347 5.31 -1.18 14.15
N LEU A 348 4.81 -2.27 13.58
CA LEU A 348 4.98 -3.61 14.15
C LEU A 348 6.41 -4.12 13.99
N LEU A 349 7.03 -3.87 12.83
CA LEU A 349 8.39 -4.30 12.52
C LEU A 349 9.46 -3.51 13.29
N LEU A 350 9.22 -2.22 13.53
CA LEU A 350 10.16 -1.31 14.19
C LEU A 350 10.00 -1.27 15.72
N VAL A 351 9.22 -2.17 16.32
CA VAL A 351 9.17 -2.32 17.77
C VAL A 351 10.56 -2.72 18.30
N PRO A 352 11.08 -2.05 19.36
CA PRO A 352 12.37 -2.39 19.96
C PRO A 352 12.44 -3.85 20.42
N PRO A 353 13.54 -4.57 20.12
CA PRO A 353 13.73 -5.96 20.52
C PRO A 353 14.07 -6.10 22.02
N VAL A 354 13.62 -7.19 22.65
CA VAL A 354 14.01 -7.57 24.03
C VAL A 354 15.15 -8.60 23.98
N ARG A 355 16.35 -8.12 23.65
CA ARG A 355 17.52 -8.97 23.41
C ARG A 355 18.08 -9.60 24.69
N GLY A 356 18.65 -10.80 24.56
CA GLY A 356 19.45 -11.43 25.62
C GLY A 356 18.64 -12.00 26.79
N LYS A 357 17.31 -12.10 26.67
CA LYS A 357 16.42 -12.66 27.70
C LYS A 357 15.92 -14.04 27.31
N VAL A 358 15.80 -14.92 28.30
CA VAL A 358 15.00 -16.15 28.21
C VAL A 358 13.53 -15.74 28.23
N VAL A 359 12.74 -16.21 27.26
CA VAL A 359 11.33 -15.81 27.09
C VAL A 359 10.42 -17.02 27.08
N LEU A 360 9.36 -17.00 27.88
CA LEU A 360 8.23 -17.93 27.74
C LEU A 360 7.22 -17.35 26.77
N GLY A 361 7.01 -17.99 25.61
CA GLY A 361 5.88 -17.71 24.73
C GLY A 361 4.67 -18.55 25.11
N LEU A 362 3.52 -17.91 25.29
CA LEU A 362 2.22 -18.52 25.51
C LEU A 362 1.32 -18.23 24.29
N ASP A 363 0.81 -19.29 23.66
CA ASP A 363 -0.23 -19.26 22.64
C ASP A 363 -1.57 -19.70 23.28
N PRO A 364 -2.42 -18.74 23.67
CA PRO A 364 -3.62 -19.03 24.46
C PRO A 364 -4.63 -19.90 23.73
N GLY A 365 -5.34 -20.74 24.49
CA GLY A 365 -6.41 -21.57 23.93
C GLY A 365 -7.28 -22.20 25.01
N PHE A 366 -8.56 -22.41 24.69
CA PHE A 366 -9.51 -23.07 25.57
C PHE A 366 -9.39 -24.61 25.48
N ARG A 367 -10.12 -25.23 24.55
CA ARG A 367 -10.24 -26.70 24.46
C ARG A 367 -8.92 -27.41 24.14
N ASN A 368 -8.10 -26.80 23.28
CA ASN A 368 -6.82 -27.37 22.82
C ASN A 368 -5.64 -26.99 23.74
N GLY A 369 -5.92 -26.47 24.94
CA GLY A 369 -4.93 -25.96 25.87
C GLY A 369 -4.17 -24.72 25.38
N CYS A 370 -3.41 -24.12 26.30
CA CYS A 370 -2.46 -23.05 26.07
C CYS A 370 -1.10 -23.66 25.71
N LYS A 371 -0.60 -23.44 24.50
CA LYS A 371 0.71 -23.98 24.08
C LYS A 371 1.78 -23.06 24.66
N TYR A 372 2.89 -23.64 25.08
CA TYR A 372 3.99 -22.88 25.62
C TYR A 372 5.33 -23.31 25.01
N ALA A 373 6.24 -22.35 24.90
CA ALA A 373 7.63 -22.58 24.54
C ALA A 373 8.54 -21.62 25.31
N ILE A 374 9.59 -22.13 25.94
CA ILE A 374 10.65 -21.34 26.57
C ILE A 374 11.81 -21.26 25.58
N THR A 375 12.18 -20.04 25.18
CA THR A 375 13.33 -19.79 24.32
C THR A 375 14.51 -19.27 25.12
N SER A 376 15.71 -19.66 24.72
CA SER A 376 16.96 -19.15 25.28
C SER A 376 17.21 -17.70 24.82
N PRO A 377 18.24 -17.01 25.33
CA PRO A 377 18.60 -15.65 24.90
C PRO A 377 18.87 -15.48 23.40
N ASN A 378 19.20 -16.57 22.68
CA ASN A 378 19.44 -16.57 21.24
C ASN A 378 18.25 -17.10 20.41
N GLY A 379 17.13 -17.44 21.06
CA GLY A 379 15.91 -17.92 20.40
C GLY A 379 15.84 -19.44 20.17
N SER A 380 16.81 -20.23 20.65
CA SER A 380 16.71 -21.70 20.65
C SER A 380 15.66 -22.19 21.65
N VAL A 381 14.96 -23.28 21.34
CA VAL A 381 13.92 -23.82 22.22
C VAL A 381 14.56 -24.63 23.35
N LEU A 382 14.24 -24.28 24.60
CA LEU A 382 14.72 -24.94 25.81
C LEU A 382 13.71 -25.95 26.36
N SER A 383 12.43 -25.61 26.31
CA SER A 383 11.33 -26.45 26.78
C SER A 383 10.05 -26.04 26.06
N SER A 384 9.14 -26.98 25.85
CA SER A 384 7.85 -26.69 25.21
C SER A 384 6.80 -27.72 25.61
N GLY A 385 5.53 -27.39 25.38
CA GLY A 385 4.42 -28.29 25.69
C GLY A 385 3.06 -27.60 25.64
N VAL A 386 2.06 -28.27 26.21
CA VAL A 386 0.69 -27.76 26.31
C VAL A 386 0.28 -27.74 27.77
N SER A 387 -0.26 -26.62 28.23
CA SER A 387 -0.78 -26.44 29.58
C SER A 387 -2.26 -26.09 29.55
N TYR A 388 -3.07 -26.78 30.35
CA TYR A 388 -4.52 -26.63 30.36
C TYR A 388 -4.98 -25.64 31.42
N LEU A 389 -4.74 -24.36 31.16
CA LEU A 389 -5.03 -23.27 32.08
C LEU A 389 -6.53 -22.94 32.23
N HIS A 390 -7.37 -23.38 31.29
CA HIS A 390 -8.78 -23.00 31.20
C HIS A 390 -9.72 -24.21 31.21
N GLY A 391 -10.94 -24.04 31.72
CA GLY A 391 -12.06 -24.99 31.55
C GLY A 391 -12.10 -26.23 32.46
N ASN A 392 -11.07 -26.48 33.28
CA ASN A 392 -10.97 -27.72 34.07
C ASN A 392 -11.04 -27.55 35.61
N GLY A 393 -11.61 -26.43 36.08
CA GLY A 393 -11.72 -26.11 37.51
C GLY A 393 -10.40 -25.58 38.13
N LYS A 394 -10.53 -24.90 39.28
CA LYS A 394 -9.44 -24.10 39.90
C LYS A 394 -8.27 -24.96 40.41
N SER A 395 -8.54 -26.17 40.90
CA SER A 395 -7.49 -27.09 41.37
C SER A 395 -6.55 -27.54 40.24
N LYS A 396 -7.11 -27.94 39.08
CA LYS A 396 -6.30 -28.37 37.93
C LYS A 396 -5.54 -27.20 37.31
N GLN A 397 -6.15 -26.02 37.24
CA GLN A 397 -5.48 -24.78 36.82
C GLN A 397 -4.25 -24.47 37.69
N ASN A 398 -4.38 -24.54 39.02
CA ASN A 398 -3.27 -24.31 39.94
C ASN A 398 -2.16 -25.36 39.78
N SER A 399 -2.50 -26.64 39.55
CA SER A 399 -1.51 -27.70 39.29
C SER A 399 -0.73 -27.47 38.00
N GLU A 400 -1.42 -27.06 36.92
CA GLU A 400 -0.80 -26.73 35.65
C GLU A 400 0.10 -25.49 35.75
N MET A 401 -0.35 -24.46 36.46
CA MET A 401 0.46 -23.28 36.75
C MET A 401 1.68 -23.61 37.61
N ALA A 402 1.57 -24.50 38.59
CA ALA A 402 2.72 -24.93 39.40
C ALA A 402 3.82 -25.58 38.54
N LYS A 403 3.46 -26.35 37.51
CA LYS A 403 4.42 -26.90 36.54
C LYS A 403 5.11 -25.79 35.75
N LEU A 404 4.35 -24.80 35.24
CA LEU A 404 4.92 -23.65 34.54
C LEU A 404 5.85 -22.82 35.44
N VAL A 405 5.47 -22.59 36.69
CA VAL A 405 6.30 -21.91 37.70
C VAL A 405 7.64 -22.65 37.89
N SER A 406 7.61 -23.98 38.01
CA SER A 406 8.81 -24.81 38.13
C SER A 406 9.73 -24.67 36.91
N LEU A 407 9.16 -24.70 35.70
CA LEU A 407 9.91 -24.52 34.45
C LEU A 407 10.54 -23.13 34.35
N LEU A 408 9.81 -22.08 34.75
CA LEU A 408 10.34 -20.71 34.76
C LEU A 408 11.52 -20.57 35.71
N LYS A 409 11.43 -21.17 36.91
CA LYS A 409 12.53 -21.20 37.89
C LYS A 409 13.72 -21.99 37.37
N GLN A 410 13.50 -23.16 36.77
CA GLN A 410 14.56 -23.99 36.19
C GLN A 410 15.36 -23.27 35.10
N HIS A 411 14.69 -22.47 34.26
CA HIS A 411 15.33 -21.77 33.15
C HIS A 411 15.65 -20.29 33.44
N ASN A 412 15.49 -19.83 34.69
CA ASN A 412 15.68 -18.43 35.09
C ASN A 412 14.90 -17.44 34.19
N CYS A 413 13.67 -17.79 33.83
CA CYS A 413 12.84 -17.05 32.89
C CYS A 413 11.92 -16.06 33.63
N SER A 414 12.21 -14.77 33.48
CA SER A 414 11.42 -13.67 34.07
C SER A 414 10.53 -12.94 33.06
N THR A 415 10.59 -13.29 31.78
CA THR A 415 9.91 -12.59 30.69
C THR A 415 8.90 -13.51 30.01
N VAL A 416 7.64 -13.09 29.94
CA VAL A 416 6.55 -13.86 29.32
C VAL A 416 5.94 -13.07 28.15
N ALA A 417 5.77 -13.71 27.01
CA ALA A 417 5.05 -13.20 25.84
C ALA A 417 3.71 -13.95 25.73
N ILE A 418 2.60 -13.23 25.61
CA ILE A 418 1.25 -13.82 25.48
C ILE A 418 0.66 -13.41 24.13
N GLY A 419 0.23 -14.37 23.32
CA GLY A 419 -0.51 -14.12 22.08
C GLY A 419 -1.84 -13.38 22.34
N ASN A 420 -2.17 -12.42 21.49
CA ASN A 420 -3.33 -11.55 21.65
C ASN A 420 -4.65 -12.12 21.07
N GLY A 421 -4.74 -13.42 20.79
CA GLY A 421 -5.93 -14.04 20.25
C GLY A 421 -6.84 -14.67 21.29
N THR A 422 -7.36 -15.85 20.95
CA THR A 422 -8.44 -16.49 21.70
C THR A 422 -7.96 -16.92 23.08
N ALA A 423 -8.69 -16.57 24.15
CA ALA A 423 -8.32 -16.83 25.54
C ALA A 423 -7.13 -16.02 26.08
N CYS A 424 -6.70 -14.95 25.38
CA CYS A 424 -5.63 -14.06 25.83
C CYS A 424 -5.92 -13.46 27.21
N ARG A 425 -7.13 -12.89 27.40
CA ARG A 425 -7.53 -12.21 28.63
C ARG A 425 -7.59 -13.18 29.82
N GLU A 426 -8.12 -14.36 29.60
CA GLU A 426 -8.21 -15.43 30.60
C GLU A 426 -6.80 -15.90 31.00
N THR A 427 -5.89 -16.04 30.04
CA THR A 427 -4.50 -16.42 30.31
C THR A 427 -3.75 -15.32 31.07
N GLU A 428 -3.97 -14.06 30.68
CA GLU A 428 -3.42 -12.88 31.37
C GLU A 428 -3.90 -12.79 32.82
N GLN A 429 -5.18 -13.07 33.07
CA GLN A 429 -5.76 -13.09 34.41
C GLN A 429 -5.07 -14.15 35.30
N VAL A 430 -5.00 -15.41 34.82
CA VAL A 430 -4.40 -16.51 35.57
C VAL A 430 -2.93 -16.23 35.89
N LEU A 431 -2.17 -15.72 34.92
CA LEU A 431 -0.78 -15.36 35.12
C LEU A 431 -0.62 -14.23 36.15
N SER A 432 -1.45 -13.17 36.03
CA SER A 432 -1.41 -12.02 36.93
C SER A 432 -1.75 -12.36 38.38
N GLU A 433 -2.73 -13.25 38.60
CA GLU A 433 -3.09 -13.76 39.92
C GLU A 433 -1.90 -14.46 40.58
N HIS A 434 -1.16 -15.29 39.83
CA HIS A 434 0.00 -16.01 40.34
C HIS A 434 1.23 -15.10 40.55
N ILE A 435 1.41 -14.06 39.72
CA ILE A 435 2.46 -13.04 39.93
C ILE A 435 2.18 -12.29 41.23
N SER A 436 0.94 -11.84 41.44
CA SER A 436 0.52 -11.10 42.63
C SER A 436 0.57 -11.95 43.91
N ALA A 437 0.32 -13.26 43.79
CA ALA A 437 0.47 -14.21 44.89
C ALA A 437 1.93 -14.57 45.21
N GLY A 438 2.91 -14.03 44.49
CA GLY A 438 4.34 -14.28 44.73
C GLY A 438 4.84 -15.67 44.33
N ALA A 439 4.07 -16.42 43.53
CA ALA A 439 4.39 -17.81 43.16
C ALA A 439 5.77 -17.97 42.49
N PHE A 440 6.20 -16.94 41.78
CA PHE A 440 7.44 -16.94 41.00
C PHE A 440 8.69 -16.53 41.78
N GLN A 441 8.59 -16.10 43.05
CA GLN A 441 9.76 -15.67 43.82
C GLN A 441 10.89 -16.74 43.84
N PRO A 442 12.16 -16.32 43.72
CA PRO A 442 12.66 -14.94 43.68
C PRO A 442 12.60 -14.25 42.30
N LEU A 443 12.04 -14.89 41.25
CA LEU A 443 11.95 -14.30 39.92
C LEU A 443 10.91 -13.16 39.89
N LEU A 444 11.33 -12.00 39.36
CA LEU A 444 10.45 -10.88 39.06
C LEU A 444 9.84 -11.06 37.67
N VAL A 445 8.80 -11.88 37.58
CA VAL A 445 8.14 -12.20 36.31
C VAL A 445 7.31 -11.03 35.82
N LYS A 446 7.50 -10.67 34.55
CA LYS A 446 6.72 -9.67 33.82
C LYS A 446 6.21 -10.28 32.52
N TYR A 447 5.06 -9.82 32.05
CA TYR A 447 4.50 -10.29 30.77
C TYR A 447 4.22 -9.14 29.80
N CYS A 448 4.26 -9.46 28.51
CA CYS A 448 3.92 -8.56 27.41
C CYS A 448 2.91 -9.26 26.50
N ILE A 449 1.87 -8.54 26.07
CA ILE A 449 0.96 -9.01 25.03
C ILE A 449 1.63 -8.78 23.66
N VAL A 450 1.62 -9.80 22.82
CA VAL A 450 2.27 -9.81 21.51
C VAL A 450 1.24 -10.14 20.44
N ASN A 451 1.32 -9.49 19.29
CA ASN A 451 0.46 -9.81 18.16
C ASN A 451 0.78 -11.24 17.67
N GLU A 452 -0.20 -12.14 17.68
CA GLU A 452 -0.07 -13.52 17.22
C GLU A 452 -0.47 -13.70 15.74
N ALA A 453 -0.95 -12.66 15.07
CA ALA A 453 -1.38 -12.74 13.68
C ALA A 453 -0.27 -13.34 12.79
N GLY A 454 -0.64 -14.33 11.98
CA GLY A 454 0.29 -15.08 11.13
C GLY A 454 1.12 -16.16 11.84
N ALA A 455 1.06 -16.30 13.18
CA ALA A 455 1.83 -17.33 13.90
C ALA A 455 1.42 -18.75 13.47
N SER A 456 0.13 -19.00 13.25
CA SER A 456 -0.36 -20.28 12.73
C SER A 456 0.00 -20.52 11.25
N ILE A 457 0.21 -19.45 10.47
CA ILE A 457 0.68 -19.57 9.08
C ILE A 457 2.17 -19.92 9.08
N TYR A 458 2.96 -19.22 9.90
CA TYR A 458 4.37 -19.54 10.11
C TYR A 458 4.55 -20.98 10.58
N SER A 459 3.77 -21.44 11.57
CA SER A 459 3.99 -22.75 12.17
C SER A 459 3.84 -23.93 11.19
N ALA A 460 3.03 -23.74 10.15
CA ALA A 460 2.82 -24.68 9.05
C ALA A 460 3.73 -24.42 7.83
N SER A 461 4.59 -23.40 7.86
CA SER A 461 5.43 -23.03 6.73
C SER A 461 6.67 -23.93 6.60
N SER A 462 7.25 -23.96 5.40
CA SER A 462 8.51 -24.66 5.12
C SER A 462 9.67 -24.14 5.96
N GLU A 463 9.69 -22.84 6.25
CA GLU A 463 10.69 -22.19 7.08
C GLU A 463 10.63 -22.72 8.52
N ALA A 464 9.43 -22.79 9.13
CA ALA A 464 9.29 -23.30 10.47
C ALA A 464 9.60 -24.80 10.57
N ILE A 465 9.25 -25.60 9.54
CA ILE A 465 9.61 -27.02 9.45
C ILE A 465 11.13 -27.18 9.40
N LYS A 466 11.83 -26.34 8.62
CA LYS A 466 13.29 -26.36 8.50
C LYS A 466 13.98 -25.92 9.80
N GLU A 467 13.45 -24.92 10.49
CA GLU A 467 14.01 -24.42 11.74
C GLU A 467 13.76 -25.36 12.93
N MET A 468 12.62 -26.06 12.94
CA MET A 468 12.14 -26.84 14.08
C MET A 468 11.44 -28.15 13.63
N PRO A 469 12.19 -29.08 13.02
CA PRO A 469 11.63 -30.29 12.43
C PRO A 469 10.94 -31.19 13.46
N ASP A 470 11.52 -31.28 14.67
CA ASP A 470 11.07 -32.19 15.72
C ASP A 470 9.89 -31.65 16.57
N LEU A 471 9.47 -30.40 16.33
CA LEU A 471 8.36 -29.79 17.06
C LEU A 471 7.04 -29.91 16.29
N ASP A 472 5.96 -30.17 17.03
CA ASP A 472 4.60 -30.16 16.51
C ASP A 472 4.20 -28.77 15.97
N VAL A 473 3.34 -28.76 14.95
CA VAL A 473 2.85 -27.54 14.29
C VAL A 473 2.20 -26.58 15.28
N SER A 474 1.49 -27.07 16.30
CA SER A 474 0.85 -26.20 17.29
C SER A 474 1.86 -25.52 18.22
N ILE A 475 2.98 -26.17 18.54
CA ILE A 475 4.02 -25.64 19.44
C ILE A 475 4.87 -24.56 18.76
N ARG A 476 5.13 -24.70 17.45
CA ARG A 476 5.91 -23.72 16.69
C ARG A 476 5.27 -22.31 16.73
N GLY A 477 3.95 -22.23 16.88
CA GLY A 477 3.24 -20.96 17.12
C GLY A 477 3.69 -20.25 18.40
N ALA A 478 3.76 -20.97 19.52
CA ALA A 478 4.25 -20.44 20.79
C ALA A 478 5.73 -20.02 20.73
N VAL A 479 6.56 -20.76 19.97
CA VAL A 479 7.96 -20.35 19.71
C VAL A 479 8.01 -19.02 18.96
N SER A 480 7.16 -18.83 17.94
CA SER A 480 7.07 -17.57 17.20
C SER A 480 6.66 -16.41 18.12
N ILE A 481 5.68 -16.61 19.02
CA ILE A 481 5.26 -15.59 19.98
C ILE A 481 6.43 -15.16 20.88
N ALA A 482 7.23 -16.10 21.39
CA ALA A 482 8.41 -15.80 22.19
C ALA A 482 9.45 -15.00 21.38
N ARG A 483 9.76 -15.46 20.16
CA ARG A 483 10.76 -14.84 19.28
C ARG A 483 10.35 -13.45 18.80
N ARG A 484 9.05 -13.19 18.60
CA ARG A 484 8.51 -11.85 18.28
C ARG A 484 8.79 -10.84 19.38
N LEU A 485 8.78 -11.24 20.66
CA LEU A 485 9.17 -10.35 21.75
C LEU A 485 10.70 -10.11 21.77
N GLN A 486 11.48 -11.14 21.45
CA GLN A 486 12.94 -11.04 21.38
C GLN A 486 13.40 -10.13 20.24
N ASP A 487 12.89 -10.32 19.03
CA ASP A 487 13.11 -9.42 17.89
C ASP A 487 11.91 -9.49 16.91
N PRO A 488 11.01 -8.50 16.92
CA PRO A 488 9.84 -8.45 16.04
C PRO A 488 10.19 -8.51 14.56
N LEU A 489 11.21 -7.75 14.13
CA LEU A 489 11.62 -7.67 12.72
C LEU A 489 12.13 -9.02 12.22
N ALA A 490 13.00 -9.67 13.00
CA ALA A 490 13.64 -10.92 12.63
C ALA A 490 12.65 -12.10 12.53
N GLU A 491 11.57 -12.07 13.31
CA GLU A 491 10.57 -13.13 13.33
C GLU A 491 9.42 -12.87 12.33
N LEU A 492 8.95 -11.62 12.20
CA LEU A 492 7.81 -11.29 11.33
C LEU A 492 8.16 -11.34 9.83
N VAL A 493 9.41 -11.11 9.45
CA VAL A 493 9.87 -11.21 8.05
C VAL A 493 9.75 -12.62 7.46
N LYS A 494 9.62 -13.65 8.32
CA LYS A 494 9.41 -15.05 7.92
C LYS A 494 8.00 -15.34 7.45
N ILE A 495 7.09 -14.38 7.59
CA ILE A 495 5.67 -14.51 7.28
C ILE A 495 5.39 -13.66 6.05
N ASP A 496 4.61 -14.18 5.10
CA ASP A 496 4.09 -13.37 4.01
C ASP A 496 3.32 -12.17 4.62
N PRO A 497 3.70 -10.92 4.30
CA PRO A 497 3.15 -9.74 4.96
C PRO A 497 1.62 -9.66 4.95
N LYS A 498 0.95 -10.25 3.96
CA LYS A 498 -0.52 -10.30 3.91
C LYS A 498 -1.17 -11.05 5.09
N HIS A 499 -0.41 -11.91 5.76
CA HIS A 499 -0.87 -12.70 6.91
C HIS A 499 -0.56 -12.07 8.27
N ILE A 500 0.15 -10.94 8.31
CA ILE A 500 0.55 -10.25 9.55
C ILE A 500 -0.64 -9.48 10.19
N GLY A 501 -1.80 -9.45 9.53
CA GLY A 501 -3.04 -8.92 10.10
C GLY A 501 -2.98 -7.41 10.30
N VAL A 502 -2.73 -6.67 9.22
CA VAL A 502 -2.40 -5.24 9.24
C VAL A 502 -3.62 -4.33 9.03
N GLY A 503 -4.79 -4.91 8.72
CA GLY A 503 -6.07 -4.21 8.78
C GLY A 503 -7.29 -5.00 8.30
N MET A 504 -8.47 -4.42 8.50
CA MET A 504 -9.78 -5.10 8.33
C MET A 504 -10.08 -5.57 6.89
N TYR A 505 -9.74 -4.74 5.89
CA TYR A 505 -10.10 -4.94 4.49
C TYR A 505 -8.92 -5.43 3.64
N GLN A 506 -7.87 -5.97 4.26
CA GLN A 506 -6.69 -6.44 3.55
C GLN A 506 -7.01 -7.51 2.49
N HIS A 507 -8.03 -8.34 2.73
CA HIS A 507 -8.47 -9.37 1.78
C HIS A 507 -9.39 -8.85 0.65
N ASP A 508 -9.82 -7.58 0.75
CA ASP A 508 -10.68 -6.94 -0.26
C ASP A 508 -9.85 -6.16 -1.30
N ILE A 509 -8.53 -6.10 -1.13
CA ILE A 509 -7.57 -5.49 -2.06
C ILE A 509 -6.96 -6.58 -2.95
N ALA A 510 -6.59 -6.24 -4.18
CA ALA A 510 -5.89 -7.15 -5.07
C ALA A 510 -4.59 -7.68 -4.42
N GLU A 511 -4.46 -9.01 -4.33
CA GLU A 511 -3.39 -9.67 -3.58
C GLU A 511 -1.98 -9.23 -4.03
N ASN A 512 -1.75 -9.10 -5.33
CA ASN A 512 -0.46 -8.65 -5.86
C ASN A 512 -0.12 -7.22 -5.42
N GLN A 513 -1.10 -6.31 -5.44
CA GLN A 513 -0.89 -4.92 -5.07
C GLN A 513 -0.57 -4.80 -3.57
N LEU A 514 -1.34 -5.51 -2.73
CA LEU A 514 -1.08 -5.53 -1.29
C LEU A 514 0.28 -6.16 -0.99
N ARG A 515 0.61 -7.29 -1.62
CA ARG A 515 1.88 -7.99 -1.39
C ARG A 515 3.06 -7.09 -1.74
N THR A 516 3.07 -6.46 -2.92
CA THR A 516 4.15 -5.54 -3.33
C THR A 516 4.32 -4.41 -2.32
N ALA A 517 3.23 -3.72 -1.94
CA ALA A 517 3.32 -2.60 -1.01
C ALA A 517 3.82 -3.00 0.39
N LEU A 518 3.40 -4.17 0.90
CA LEU A 518 3.86 -4.64 2.20
C LEU A 518 5.28 -5.22 2.16
N ASP A 519 5.68 -5.86 1.07
CA ASP A 519 7.06 -6.30 0.84
C ASP A 519 8.03 -5.10 0.82
N ASP A 520 7.63 -3.99 0.18
CA ASP A 520 8.41 -2.75 0.15
C ASP A 520 8.62 -2.17 1.55
N VAL A 521 7.61 -2.25 2.42
CA VAL A 521 7.72 -1.81 3.82
C VAL A 521 8.67 -2.70 4.61
N VAL A 522 8.62 -4.02 4.39
CA VAL A 522 9.56 -4.96 5.00
C VAL A 522 10.99 -4.65 4.57
N GLU A 523 11.22 -4.47 3.26
CA GLU A 523 12.53 -4.08 2.72
C GLU A 523 13.00 -2.76 3.36
N GLU A 524 12.14 -1.74 3.42
CA GLU A 524 12.48 -0.47 4.07
C GLU A 524 12.86 -0.64 5.53
N CYS A 525 12.08 -1.39 6.32
CA CYS A 525 12.37 -1.60 7.75
C CYS A 525 13.68 -2.36 7.96
N VAL A 526 13.94 -3.40 7.16
CA VAL A 526 15.18 -4.19 7.25
C VAL A 526 16.40 -3.34 6.90
N ASN A 527 16.33 -2.52 5.86
CA ASN A 527 17.43 -1.65 5.47
C ASN A 527 17.58 -0.44 6.41
N PHE A 528 16.48 0.06 6.99
CA PHE A 528 16.54 1.12 7.99
C PHE A 528 17.30 0.68 9.25
N VAL A 529 16.95 -0.48 9.80
CA VAL A 529 17.60 -1.05 11.00
C VAL A 529 19.01 -1.56 10.69
N GLY A 530 19.20 -2.16 9.52
CA GLY A 530 20.42 -2.88 9.18
C GLY A 530 20.48 -4.26 9.84
N VAL A 531 21.46 -5.07 9.42
CA VAL A 531 21.55 -6.48 9.82
C VAL A 531 22.98 -6.88 10.19
N ASP A 532 23.11 -7.82 11.13
CA ASP A 532 24.39 -8.46 11.39
C ASP A 532 24.57 -9.68 10.48
N LEU A 533 25.50 -9.60 9.53
CA LEU A 533 25.84 -10.67 8.58
C LEU A 533 26.16 -12.01 9.25
N ASN A 534 26.67 -11.99 10.49
CA ASN A 534 27.06 -13.21 11.20
C ASN A 534 25.91 -13.90 11.92
N PHE A 535 24.86 -13.17 12.27
CA PHE A 535 23.74 -13.72 13.07
C PHE A 535 22.40 -13.74 12.35
N CYS A 536 22.20 -12.90 11.33
CA CYS A 536 20.91 -12.80 10.65
C CYS A 536 20.53 -14.09 9.90
N SER A 537 19.23 -14.36 9.75
CA SER A 537 18.73 -15.48 8.95
C SER A 537 18.85 -15.17 7.45
N GLU A 538 18.82 -16.21 6.61
CA GLU A 538 18.69 -16.07 5.15
C GLU A 538 17.49 -15.19 4.77
N THR A 539 16.37 -15.37 5.49
CA THR A 539 15.11 -14.66 5.24
C THR A 539 15.22 -13.15 5.46
N ILE A 540 16.02 -12.72 6.44
CA ILE A 540 16.33 -11.30 6.64
C ILE A 540 17.28 -10.81 5.54
N LEU A 541 18.32 -11.59 5.22
CA LEU A 541 19.33 -11.21 4.22
C LEU A 541 18.73 -10.95 2.85
N ARG A 542 17.77 -11.77 2.40
CA ARG A 542 17.12 -11.56 1.10
C ARG A 542 16.29 -10.27 1.01
N ARG A 543 16.08 -9.56 2.13
CA ARG A 543 15.39 -8.26 2.18
C ARG A 543 16.35 -7.07 2.24
N ILE A 544 17.66 -7.31 2.25
CA ILE A 544 18.65 -6.24 2.15
C ILE A 544 18.78 -5.78 0.69
N ALA A 545 18.95 -4.47 0.51
CA ALA A 545 19.17 -3.83 -0.79
C ALA A 545 20.20 -4.59 -1.64
N GLY A 546 19.79 -4.99 -2.84
CA GLY A 546 20.65 -5.68 -3.82
C GLY A 546 20.83 -7.19 -3.59
N LEU A 547 20.31 -7.75 -2.49
CA LEU A 547 20.34 -9.18 -2.22
C LEU A 547 19.06 -9.87 -2.69
N SER A 548 19.21 -11.05 -3.28
CA SER A 548 18.12 -11.96 -3.63
C SER A 548 18.25 -13.22 -2.77
N GLN A 549 17.23 -14.09 -2.80
CA GLN A 549 17.28 -15.39 -2.12
C GLN A 549 18.57 -16.17 -2.44
N SER A 550 18.94 -16.29 -3.72
CA SER A 550 20.16 -16.99 -4.12
C SER A 550 21.44 -16.33 -3.57
N LYS A 551 21.48 -15.00 -3.45
CA LYS A 551 22.64 -14.30 -2.87
C LYS A 551 22.70 -14.46 -1.35
N ALA A 552 21.55 -14.41 -0.68
CA ALA A 552 21.44 -14.62 0.76
C ALA A 552 21.91 -16.02 1.16
N GLU A 553 21.47 -17.06 0.46
CA GLU A 553 21.94 -18.44 0.67
C GLU A 553 23.45 -18.58 0.56
N LYS A 554 24.07 -17.89 -0.41
CA LYS A 554 25.54 -17.91 -0.60
C LYS A 554 26.28 -17.19 0.51
N ILE A 555 25.74 -16.10 1.04
CA ILE A 555 26.30 -15.39 2.20
C ILE A 555 26.28 -16.30 3.43
N VAL A 556 25.15 -16.98 3.67
CA VAL A 556 25.01 -17.94 4.79
C VAL A 556 25.99 -19.10 4.64
N ALA A 557 26.07 -19.72 3.46
CA ALA A 557 27.01 -20.80 3.20
C ALA A 557 28.48 -20.36 3.37
N TRP A 558 28.81 -19.13 2.94
CA TRP A 558 30.15 -18.58 3.09
C TRP A 558 30.51 -18.38 4.56
N ARG A 559 29.63 -17.80 5.40
CA ARG A 559 29.93 -17.59 6.82
C ARG A 559 30.07 -18.91 7.60
N GLU A 560 29.27 -19.93 7.25
CA GLU A 560 29.36 -21.25 7.89
C GLU A 560 30.70 -21.92 7.58
N THR A 561 31.17 -21.78 6.35
CA THR A 561 32.47 -22.34 5.92
C THR A 561 33.66 -21.56 6.48
N ASN A 562 33.56 -20.23 6.57
CA ASN A 562 34.70 -19.34 6.90
C ASN A 562 34.68 -18.80 8.34
N LYS A 563 33.81 -19.33 9.22
CA LYS A 563 33.64 -18.90 10.62
C LYS A 563 33.23 -17.43 10.78
N GLY A 564 32.40 -16.93 9.88
CA GLY A 564 31.87 -15.55 9.91
C GLY A 564 32.68 -14.53 9.10
N PHE A 565 32.11 -13.33 9.00
CA PHE A 565 32.69 -12.14 8.40
C PHE A 565 33.37 -11.27 9.46
N ILE A 566 34.58 -10.81 9.14
CA ILE A 566 35.39 -9.89 9.94
C ILE A 566 35.13 -8.44 9.52
N ASN A 567 35.05 -8.19 8.22
CA ASN A 567 34.83 -6.86 7.64
C ASN A 567 33.87 -6.92 6.44
N ARG A 568 33.39 -5.75 6.00
CA ARG A 568 32.49 -5.64 4.84
C ARG A 568 33.17 -6.13 3.56
N ASP A 569 34.45 -5.84 3.36
CA ASP A 569 35.19 -6.20 2.14
C ASP A 569 35.19 -7.71 1.85
N GLN A 570 35.09 -8.57 2.87
CA GLN A 570 34.96 -10.01 2.68
C GLN A 570 33.69 -10.42 1.93
N LEU A 571 32.65 -9.58 1.86
CA LEU A 571 31.48 -9.81 1.00
C LEU A 571 31.86 -9.92 -0.48
N LYS A 572 32.93 -9.23 -0.92
CA LYS A 572 33.45 -9.33 -2.30
C LYS A 572 34.02 -10.72 -2.61
N LYS A 573 34.34 -11.51 -1.58
CA LYS A 573 34.85 -12.89 -1.73
C LYS A 573 33.72 -13.92 -1.86
N VAL A 574 32.47 -13.53 -1.65
CA VAL A 574 31.32 -14.43 -1.81
C VAL A 574 31.03 -14.60 -3.30
N LYS A 575 31.08 -15.84 -3.79
CA LYS A 575 30.87 -16.16 -5.21
C LYS A 575 29.50 -15.64 -5.68
N GLY A 576 29.47 -14.82 -6.72
CA GLY A 576 28.24 -14.26 -7.29
C GLY A 576 27.76 -12.94 -6.67
N LEU A 577 28.48 -12.39 -5.69
CA LEU A 577 28.33 -10.99 -5.28
C LEU A 577 29.25 -10.10 -6.12
N GLY A 578 28.68 -9.48 -7.16
CA GLY A 578 29.42 -8.54 -8.00
C GLY A 578 29.59 -7.15 -7.35
N PRO A 579 30.41 -6.26 -7.94
CA PRO A 579 30.68 -4.92 -7.40
C PRO A 579 29.41 -4.10 -7.14
N LYS A 580 28.42 -4.18 -8.05
CA LYS A 580 27.15 -3.47 -7.88
C LYS A 580 26.34 -3.99 -6.69
N THR A 581 26.31 -5.31 -6.50
CA THR A 581 25.63 -5.91 -5.35
C THR A 581 26.27 -5.49 -4.04
N PHE A 582 27.61 -5.44 -4.00
CA PHE A 582 28.36 -4.94 -2.86
C PHE A 582 28.02 -3.47 -2.57
N GLU A 583 28.00 -2.60 -3.59
CA GLU A 583 27.59 -1.20 -3.45
C GLU A 583 26.19 -1.10 -2.81
N GLN A 584 25.22 -1.90 -3.27
CA GLN A 584 23.86 -1.81 -2.76
C GLN A 584 23.73 -2.31 -1.31
N CYS A 585 24.47 -3.35 -0.89
CA CYS A 585 24.25 -3.99 0.40
C CYS A 585 25.22 -3.55 1.52
N ALA A 586 26.40 -3.01 1.19
CA ALA A 586 27.49 -2.87 2.16
C ALA A 586 27.19 -1.88 3.31
N GLY A 587 26.37 -0.85 3.06
CA GLY A 587 26.01 0.15 4.06
C GLY A 587 25.00 -0.31 5.11
N PHE A 588 24.31 -1.42 4.88
CA PHE A 588 23.19 -1.88 5.70
C PHE A 588 23.57 -2.90 6.78
N LYS A 589 24.84 -2.88 7.22
CA LYS A 589 25.37 -3.75 8.28
C LYS A 589 25.28 -3.07 9.66
N SER A 590 24.77 -3.79 10.66
CA SER A 590 24.94 -3.47 12.09
C SER A 590 25.81 -4.58 12.69
N GLY A 591 27.03 -4.26 13.12
CA GLY A 591 28.02 -5.29 13.48
C GLY A 591 27.99 -5.74 14.94
N VAL A 592 28.60 -6.89 15.19
CA VAL A 592 29.08 -7.36 16.51
C VAL A 592 30.58 -7.66 16.43
N LYS A 593 31.32 -7.27 17.48
CA LYS A 593 32.75 -7.58 17.64
C LYS A 593 32.96 -9.10 17.77
N THR A 594 33.69 -9.70 16.85
CA THR A 594 34.25 -11.04 17.05
C THR A 594 35.57 -10.96 17.81
N VAL A 595 35.77 -11.86 18.78
CA VAL A 595 36.91 -11.87 19.74
C VAL A 595 38.29 -12.05 19.06
N THR A 596 38.33 -12.49 17.80
CA THR A 596 39.55 -12.98 17.14
C THR A 596 40.27 -11.98 16.23
N TYR A 597 39.73 -10.79 15.96
CA TYR A 597 40.37 -9.78 15.09
C TYR A 597 39.85 -8.37 15.40
N GLU A 598 40.67 -7.33 15.24
CA GLU A 598 40.22 -5.93 15.35
C GLU A 598 39.50 -5.53 14.05
N PRO A 599 38.16 -5.42 14.03
CA PRO A 599 37.41 -5.07 12.83
C PRO A 599 37.68 -3.60 12.46
N GLU A 600 37.54 -3.26 11.17
CA GLU A 600 37.51 -1.85 10.74
C GLU A 600 36.37 -1.13 11.51
N PRO A 601 36.68 -0.15 12.39
CA PRO A 601 35.68 0.45 13.27
C PRO A 601 34.49 1.09 12.51
N LEU A 602 34.72 1.63 11.31
CA LEU A 602 33.67 2.21 10.48
C LEU A 602 32.62 1.18 10.01
N ASP A 603 32.96 -0.11 9.95
CA ASP A 603 32.00 -1.17 9.60
C ASP A 603 30.87 -1.34 10.64
N MET A 604 31.04 -0.75 11.82
CA MET A 604 30.06 -0.74 12.92
C MET A 604 29.10 0.45 12.85
N THR A 605 29.27 1.34 11.86
CA THR A 605 28.43 2.53 11.64
C THR A 605 27.56 2.35 10.41
N ASN A 606 26.58 3.23 10.21
CA ASN A 606 25.79 3.28 8.98
C ASN A 606 26.52 3.93 7.77
N ILE A 607 27.77 4.37 7.95
CA ILE A 607 28.57 5.03 6.92
C ILE A 607 28.91 4.03 5.82
N HIS A 608 28.67 4.39 4.56
CA HIS A 608 28.96 3.51 3.43
C HIS A 608 30.47 3.42 3.17
N PRO A 609 31.02 2.26 2.73
CA PRO A 609 32.43 2.13 2.39
C PRO A 609 32.96 3.15 1.37
N GLU A 610 32.10 3.67 0.49
CA GLU A 610 32.48 4.74 -0.47
C GLU A 610 32.89 6.04 0.24
N SER A 611 32.40 6.28 1.45
CA SER A 611 32.64 7.48 2.24
C SER A 611 33.75 7.30 3.30
N TYR A 612 34.39 6.12 3.40
CA TYR A 612 35.42 5.85 4.41
C TYR A 612 36.59 6.82 4.30
N SER A 613 37.05 7.09 3.08
CA SER A 613 38.16 8.03 2.85
C SER A 613 37.87 9.44 3.38
N VAL A 614 36.61 9.86 3.39
CA VAL A 614 36.18 11.17 3.90
C VAL A 614 35.97 11.11 5.41
N ALA A 615 35.33 10.05 5.91
CA ALA A 615 35.17 9.81 7.35
C ALA A 615 36.53 9.78 8.07
N ASP A 616 37.54 9.11 7.51
CA ASP A 616 38.90 9.08 8.06
C ASP A 616 39.53 10.47 8.12
N LYS A 617 39.31 11.33 7.11
CA LYS A 617 39.81 12.71 7.11
C LYS A 617 39.10 13.56 8.17
N VAL A 618 37.79 13.40 8.32
CA VAL A 618 36.96 14.07 9.33
C VAL A 618 37.42 13.69 10.75
N ILE A 619 37.69 12.40 10.99
CA ILE A 619 38.23 11.90 12.28
C ILE A 619 39.63 12.46 12.55
N LYS A 620 40.51 12.48 11.55
CA LYS A 620 41.86 13.06 11.72
C LYS A 620 41.81 14.55 12.04
N LYS A 621 40.86 15.30 11.46
CA LYS A 621 40.67 16.73 11.73
C LYS A 621 40.24 17.01 13.17
N SER A 622 39.45 16.12 13.79
CA SER A 622 39.05 16.27 15.18
C SER A 622 40.17 15.95 16.17
N GLY A 623 41.29 15.38 15.70
CA GLY A 623 42.41 14.94 16.55
C GLY A 623 42.11 13.67 17.34
N LEU A 624 41.03 12.94 17.00
CA LEU A 624 40.64 11.69 17.64
C LEU A 624 41.11 10.48 16.84
N ASP A 625 41.18 9.32 17.50
CA ASP A 625 41.50 8.05 16.84
C ASP A 625 40.24 7.25 16.50
N LYS A 626 40.25 6.57 15.36
CA LYS A 626 39.10 5.77 14.91
C LYS A 626 38.76 4.59 15.82
N SER A 627 39.73 4.09 16.60
CA SER A 627 39.51 3.05 17.61
C SER A 627 38.59 3.52 18.75
N ASN A 628 38.38 4.83 18.88
CA ASN A 628 37.51 5.42 19.91
C ASN A 628 36.03 5.52 19.48
N ILE A 629 35.68 5.10 18.25
CA ILE A 629 34.28 5.07 17.80
C ILE A 629 33.39 4.33 18.81
N GLY A 630 32.26 4.95 19.15
CA GLY A 630 31.30 4.44 20.12
C GLY A 630 31.60 4.77 21.59
N GLN A 631 32.76 5.36 21.90
CA GLN A 631 33.05 5.87 23.25
C GLN A 631 32.32 7.19 23.50
N SER A 632 31.89 7.44 24.74
CA SER A 632 31.11 8.63 25.10
C SER A 632 31.82 9.95 24.79
N SER A 633 33.14 10.04 25.00
CA SER A 633 33.95 11.23 24.70
C SER A 633 34.02 11.49 23.19
N PHE A 634 34.17 10.44 22.38
CA PHE A 634 34.16 10.52 20.92
C PHE A 634 32.80 11.01 20.41
N ILE A 635 31.72 10.40 20.89
CA ILE A 635 30.34 10.78 20.51
C ILE A 635 30.06 12.25 20.87
N GLN A 636 30.38 12.67 22.10
CA GLN A 636 30.17 14.05 22.56
C GLN A 636 30.93 15.07 21.72
N HIS A 637 32.10 14.71 21.19
CA HIS A 637 32.85 15.59 20.30
C HIS A 637 32.09 15.83 18.99
N PHE A 638 31.71 14.75 18.29
CA PHE A 638 31.03 14.85 17.00
C PHE A 638 29.60 15.38 17.10
N GLN A 639 28.93 15.22 18.25
CA GLN A 639 27.62 15.84 18.49
C GLN A 639 27.65 17.36 18.35
N LYS A 640 28.77 18.02 18.73
CA LYS A 640 28.93 19.47 18.55
C LYS A 640 29.02 19.88 17.08
N TRP A 641 29.39 18.95 16.21
CA TRP A 641 29.51 19.18 14.76
C TRP A 641 28.22 18.88 14.01
N LYS A 642 27.12 18.53 14.71
CA LYS A 642 25.78 18.43 14.11
C LYS A 642 25.11 19.78 13.91
N GLU A 643 25.66 20.86 14.46
CA GLU A 643 25.15 22.21 14.25
C GLU A 643 25.13 22.55 12.75
N PRO A 644 24.04 23.11 12.20
CA PRO A 644 23.88 23.29 10.75
C PRO A 644 25.03 24.07 10.08
N SER A 645 25.54 25.12 10.74
CA SER A 645 26.68 25.90 10.24
C SER A 645 27.96 25.07 10.17
N ALA A 646 28.26 24.31 11.24
CA ALA A 646 29.44 23.45 11.30
C ALA A 646 29.38 22.32 10.26
N LEU A 647 28.20 21.71 10.06
CA LEU A 647 27.99 20.71 9.01
C LEU A 647 28.23 21.29 7.61
N GLN A 648 27.74 22.50 7.35
CA GLN A 648 27.93 23.17 6.06
C GLN A 648 29.40 23.50 5.80
N ASP A 649 30.11 23.99 6.81
CA ASP A 649 31.55 24.30 6.70
C ASP A 649 32.37 23.04 6.42
N LEU A 650 32.08 21.94 7.13
CA LEU A 650 32.71 20.64 6.91
C LEU A 650 32.40 20.10 5.50
N ALA A 651 31.15 20.19 5.05
CA ALA A 651 30.74 19.76 3.72
C ALA A 651 31.52 20.51 2.62
N ASN A 652 31.63 21.83 2.75
CA ASN A 652 32.39 22.68 1.83
C ASN A 652 33.89 22.35 1.85
N GLU A 653 34.48 22.18 3.05
CA GLU A 653 35.91 21.89 3.21
C GLU A 653 36.32 20.55 2.57
N PHE A 654 35.49 19.51 2.74
CA PHE A 654 35.76 18.19 2.18
C PHE A 654 35.19 17.98 0.78
N ASN A 655 34.54 19.00 0.20
CA ASN A 655 33.92 18.99 -1.12
C ASN A 655 32.93 17.82 -1.31
N ILE A 656 32.06 17.62 -0.32
CA ILE A 656 30.96 16.66 -0.36
C ILE A 656 29.65 17.40 -0.10
N GLY A 657 28.51 16.86 -0.53
CA GLY A 657 27.25 17.51 -0.20
C GLY A 657 26.85 17.36 1.27
N LEU A 658 25.98 18.27 1.69
CA LEU A 658 25.51 18.38 3.07
C LEU A 658 24.84 17.09 3.59
N PRO A 659 23.94 16.41 2.85
CA PRO A 659 23.34 15.15 3.29
C PRO A 659 24.36 14.05 3.56
N THR A 660 25.39 13.89 2.73
CA THR A 660 26.44 12.89 2.96
C THR A 660 27.28 13.24 4.18
N MET A 661 27.62 14.52 4.38
CA MET A 661 28.34 14.96 5.59
C MET A 661 27.52 14.70 6.85
N SER A 662 26.23 15.05 6.83
CA SER A 662 25.30 14.75 7.95
C SER A 662 25.30 13.26 8.27
N LEU A 663 25.20 12.40 7.25
CA LEU A 663 25.20 10.95 7.44
C LEU A 663 26.50 10.44 8.09
N ILE A 664 27.65 10.97 7.67
CA ILE A 664 28.95 10.64 8.26
C ILE A 664 28.98 11.04 9.74
N ILE A 665 28.64 12.29 10.06
CA ILE A 665 28.64 12.79 11.44
C ILE A 665 27.63 12.04 12.31
N ASP A 666 26.44 11.75 11.79
CA ASP A 666 25.42 10.94 12.46
C ASP A 666 25.94 9.54 12.79
N GLY A 667 26.62 8.89 11.84
CA GLY A 667 27.25 7.58 12.04
C GLY A 667 28.35 7.59 13.09
N LEU A 668 29.17 8.65 13.15
CA LEU A 668 30.21 8.82 14.17
C LEU A 668 29.65 9.13 15.56
N CYS A 669 28.42 9.65 15.63
CA CYS A 669 27.72 9.92 16.89
C CYS A 669 26.97 8.71 17.46
N GLN A 670 26.95 7.57 16.76
CA GLN A 670 26.21 6.38 17.20
C GLN A 670 27.04 5.54 18.19
N PRO A 671 26.43 5.04 19.28
CA PRO A 671 27.08 4.04 20.12
C PRO A 671 27.24 2.71 19.37
N ILE A 672 28.23 1.90 19.77
CA ILE A 672 28.40 0.56 19.22
C ILE A 672 27.15 -0.28 19.51
N GLY A 673 26.58 -0.89 18.47
CA GLY A 673 25.37 -1.69 18.59
C GLY A 673 24.09 -0.88 18.74
N HIS A 674 24.12 0.41 18.37
CA HIS A 674 22.92 1.24 18.29
C HIS A 674 21.86 0.59 17.40
N ASP A 675 20.65 0.43 17.94
CA ASP A 675 19.50 -0.05 17.19
C ASP A 675 18.58 1.15 16.93
N PHE A 676 18.36 1.49 15.65
CA PHE A 676 17.48 2.59 15.26
C PHE A 676 16.05 2.42 15.77
N ARG A 677 15.67 1.21 16.19
CA ARG A 677 14.37 0.94 16.79
C ARG A 677 14.24 1.53 18.19
N ASP A 678 15.32 1.84 18.91
CA ASP A 678 15.25 2.35 20.29
C ASP A 678 14.46 3.67 20.44
N GLU A 679 14.29 4.41 19.34
CA GLU A 679 13.48 5.62 19.25
C GLU A 679 11.97 5.34 19.17
N PHE A 680 11.57 4.08 18.92
CA PHE A 680 10.19 3.65 18.78
C PHE A 680 9.61 3.13 20.11
N THR A 681 8.28 3.01 20.15
CA THR A 681 7.54 2.60 21.35
C THR A 681 7.94 1.19 21.83
N LYS A 682 8.60 1.11 22.99
CA LYS A 682 9.06 -0.13 23.62
C LYS A 682 7.92 -1.09 23.97
N PRO A 683 8.15 -2.42 24.00
CA PRO A 683 7.17 -3.39 24.51
C PRO A 683 6.66 -3.03 25.92
N LEU A 684 5.35 -3.12 26.14
CA LEU A 684 4.73 -2.79 27.42
C LEU A 684 4.72 -4.02 28.32
N PHE A 685 5.57 -4.01 29.34
CA PHE A 685 5.58 -5.04 30.37
C PHE A 685 4.57 -4.73 31.47
N ARG A 686 3.84 -5.75 31.87
CA ARG A 686 2.87 -5.72 32.97
C ARG A 686 3.28 -6.71 34.05
N GLU A 687 2.95 -6.36 35.29
CA GLU A 687 3.12 -7.21 36.48
C GLU A 687 1.76 -7.68 37.03
N GLY A 688 0.66 -7.09 36.56
CA GLY A 688 -0.70 -7.47 36.96
C GLY A 688 -1.75 -6.93 36.01
N MET A 689 -2.92 -7.57 36.01
CA MET A 689 -4.12 -7.12 35.30
C MET A 689 -4.92 -6.21 36.22
N THR A 690 -5.33 -5.04 35.72
CA THR A 690 -6.29 -4.19 36.43
C THR A 690 -7.70 -4.69 36.09
N SER A 691 -8.50 -5.05 37.09
CA SER A 691 -9.91 -5.36 36.86
C SER A 691 -10.76 -4.09 36.93
N PHE A 692 -11.97 -4.12 36.38
CA PHE A 692 -12.89 -2.97 36.46
C PHE A 692 -13.18 -2.58 37.93
N SER A 693 -13.22 -3.56 38.84
CA SER A 693 -13.41 -3.33 40.29
C SER A 693 -12.23 -2.65 40.96
N ASP A 694 -11.03 -2.71 40.38
CA ASP A 694 -9.82 -2.11 40.96
C ASP A 694 -9.65 -0.63 40.58
N LEU A 695 -10.50 -0.14 39.67
CA LEU A 695 -10.42 1.21 39.14
C LEU A 695 -10.85 2.26 40.17
N LYS A 696 -9.90 3.08 40.62
CA LYS A 696 -10.12 4.24 41.50
C LYS A 696 -9.81 5.54 40.78
N SER A 697 -10.70 6.53 40.94
CA SER A 697 -10.48 7.86 40.37
C SER A 697 -9.12 8.42 40.82
N GLY A 698 -8.39 9.03 39.90
CA GLY A 698 -7.04 9.54 40.10
C GLY A 698 -5.91 8.57 39.69
N MET A 699 -6.19 7.28 39.48
CA MET A 699 -5.17 6.30 39.04
C MET A 699 -4.59 6.65 37.68
N LYS A 700 -3.27 6.53 37.54
CA LYS A 700 -2.59 6.62 36.24
C LYS A 700 -2.46 5.21 35.66
N LEU A 701 -2.96 5.03 34.45
CA LEU A 701 -2.97 3.78 33.72
C LEU A 701 -2.30 3.99 32.36
N THR A 702 -1.84 2.91 31.77
CA THR A 702 -1.38 2.90 30.38
C THR A 702 -2.43 2.22 29.53
N GLY A 703 -2.63 2.72 28.33
CA GLY A 703 -3.63 2.17 27.41
C GLY A 703 -3.26 2.41 25.96
N ARG A 704 -4.08 1.89 25.07
CA ARG A 704 -3.93 2.02 23.63
C ARG A 704 -5.16 2.67 23.02
N VAL A 705 -4.97 3.67 22.17
CA VAL A 705 -6.07 4.28 21.41
C VAL A 705 -6.67 3.24 20.48
N VAL A 706 -7.94 2.89 20.67
CA VAL A 706 -8.65 1.89 19.86
C VAL A 706 -9.61 2.52 18.86
N ASN A 707 -10.11 3.72 19.16
CA ASN A 707 -10.99 4.45 18.25
C ASN A 707 -10.84 5.96 18.44
N ARG A 708 -11.09 6.74 17.38
CA ARG A 708 -11.11 8.20 17.42
C ARG A 708 -12.41 8.74 16.88
N THR A 709 -12.95 9.72 17.58
CA THR A 709 -14.19 10.42 17.24
C THR A 709 -13.96 11.92 17.23
N HIS A 710 -14.94 12.68 16.76
CA HIS A 710 -14.89 14.14 16.75
C HIS A 710 -14.93 14.75 18.17
N PHE A 711 -15.45 14.02 19.16
CA PHE A 711 -15.56 14.46 20.55
C PHE A 711 -14.52 13.83 21.49
N GLY A 712 -13.62 12.97 20.99
CA GLY A 712 -12.57 12.38 21.82
C GLY A 712 -11.95 11.12 21.24
N ALA A 713 -11.13 10.44 22.04
CA ALA A 713 -10.50 9.16 21.69
C ALA A 713 -10.89 8.09 22.72
N PHE A 714 -11.18 6.89 22.24
CA PHE A 714 -11.39 5.71 23.07
C PHE A 714 -10.06 4.99 23.27
N VAL A 715 -9.76 4.66 24.52
CA VAL A 715 -8.51 4.07 24.95
C VAL A 715 -8.82 2.78 25.70
N ASP A 716 -8.31 1.66 25.20
CA ASP A 716 -8.33 0.40 25.93
C ASP A 716 -7.23 0.42 27.01
N ILE A 717 -7.65 0.37 28.26
CA ILE A 717 -6.79 0.35 29.46
C ILE A 717 -6.67 -1.07 30.05
N GLY A 718 -7.09 -2.11 29.32
CA GLY A 718 -6.99 -3.51 29.70
C GLY A 718 -8.15 -4.05 30.56
N VAL A 719 -9.13 -3.21 30.91
CA VAL A 719 -10.25 -3.62 31.79
C VAL A 719 -11.43 -4.24 31.04
N GLY A 720 -11.35 -4.38 29.71
CA GLY A 720 -12.39 -5.00 28.87
C GLY A 720 -13.53 -4.05 28.50
N THR A 721 -13.37 -2.76 28.81
CA THR A 721 -14.24 -1.68 28.35
C THR A 721 -13.39 -0.45 28.13
N ASP A 722 -13.56 0.20 26.98
CA ASP A 722 -12.74 1.34 26.59
C ASP A 722 -13.11 2.58 27.41
N GLY A 723 -12.09 3.34 27.81
CA GLY A 723 -12.29 4.64 28.41
C GLY A 723 -12.29 5.76 27.39
N LEU A 724 -13.13 6.76 27.59
CA LEU A 724 -13.22 7.94 26.72
C LEU A 724 -12.32 9.05 27.27
N VAL A 725 -11.33 9.44 26.48
CA VAL A 725 -10.64 10.72 26.61
C VAL A 725 -11.42 11.76 25.80
N HIS A 726 -12.22 12.57 26.46
CA HIS A 726 -12.94 13.68 25.80
C HIS A 726 -11.95 14.75 25.31
N THR A 727 -12.27 15.49 24.26
CA THR A 727 -11.38 16.54 23.70
C THR A 727 -10.95 17.58 24.73
N SER A 728 -11.84 17.95 25.66
CA SER A 728 -11.54 18.87 26.77
C SER A 728 -10.50 18.34 27.76
N ASN A 729 -10.28 17.03 27.79
CA ASN A 729 -9.33 16.36 28.69
C ASN A 729 -8.03 15.96 27.97
N MET A 730 -7.78 16.54 26.80
CA MET A 730 -6.52 16.46 26.08
C MET A 730 -5.74 17.79 26.29
N PRO A 731 -4.45 17.76 26.63
CA PRO A 731 -3.66 18.98 26.80
C PRO A 731 -3.59 19.80 25.50
N ALA A 732 -3.67 21.12 25.66
CA ALA A 732 -3.71 22.09 24.56
C ALA A 732 -2.34 22.75 24.32
N VAL A 733 -1.23 21.99 24.27
CA VAL A 733 0.10 22.58 23.98
C VAL A 733 0.99 21.58 23.23
N ASP A 734 1.80 22.15 22.33
CA ASP A 734 2.70 21.60 21.31
C ASP A 734 2.07 21.13 20.00
N GLN A 735 2.81 21.36 18.91
CA GLN A 735 2.46 21.48 17.49
C GLN A 735 1.69 20.29 16.86
N ARG A 736 1.18 19.35 17.68
CA ARG A 736 0.35 18.22 17.28
C ARG A 736 -0.99 18.08 18.04
N GLY A 737 -1.27 18.77 19.15
CA GLY A 737 -2.62 18.92 19.78
C GLY A 737 -3.57 17.69 19.86
N ALA A 738 -4.89 17.90 19.97
CA ALA A 738 -5.92 16.85 19.87
C ALA A 738 -5.98 16.16 18.47
N ALA A 739 -5.12 16.61 17.55
CA ALA A 739 -4.80 15.96 16.29
C ALA A 739 -3.69 14.90 16.41
N ALA A 740 -3.03 14.78 17.57
CA ALA A 740 -1.85 13.93 17.78
C ALA A 740 -2.15 12.45 18.02
N LEU A 741 -3.30 12.13 18.64
CA LEU A 741 -3.63 10.73 18.93
C LEU A 741 -4.11 10.02 17.67
N GLN A 742 -3.32 9.08 17.20
CA GLN A 742 -3.65 8.17 16.12
C GLN A 742 -4.16 6.82 16.67
N LEU A 743 -4.87 6.09 15.81
CA LEU A 743 -5.28 4.72 16.14
C LEU A 743 -4.05 3.87 16.47
N GLY A 744 -4.13 3.19 17.60
CA GLY A 744 -3.07 2.32 18.09
C GLY A 744 -1.98 3.01 18.90
N ASP A 745 -2.02 4.33 19.04
CA ASP A 745 -1.06 5.07 19.87
C ASP A 745 -1.17 4.64 21.33
N ARG A 746 -0.01 4.56 21.99
CA ARG A 746 0.04 4.26 23.41
C ARG A 746 -0.02 5.55 24.19
N VAL A 747 -0.79 5.52 25.25
CA VAL A 747 -1.06 6.71 26.05
C VAL A 747 -0.97 6.39 27.52
N GLN A 748 -0.44 7.33 28.29
CA GLN A 748 -0.66 7.36 29.71
C GLN A 748 -1.90 8.20 29.96
N VAL A 749 -2.86 7.62 30.67
CA VAL A 749 -4.15 8.24 30.98
C VAL A 749 -4.36 8.26 32.48
N GLN A 750 -5.01 9.30 32.98
CA GLN A 750 -5.46 9.39 34.35
C GLN A 750 -6.97 9.13 34.39
N LEU A 751 -7.39 8.25 35.29
CA LEU A 751 -8.79 7.95 35.51
C LEU A 751 -9.50 9.14 36.16
N LEU A 752 -10.53 9.68 35.52
CA LEU A 752 -11.35 10.76 36.09
C LEU A 752 -12.58 10.21 36.80
N SER A 753 -13.31 9.32 36.13
CA SER A 753 -14.56 8.77 36.64
C SER A 753 -14.79 7.35 36.16
N VAL A 754 -15.48 6.57 36.98
CA VAL A 754 -15.92 5.21 36.67
C VAL A 754 -17.41 5.12 36.98
N ASP A 755 -18.20 4.81 35.97
CA ASP A 755 -19.62 4.50 36.13
C ASP A 755 -19.80 2.99 35.93
N ALA A 756 -19.90 2.26 37.04
CA ALA A 756 -20.04 0.80 37.04
C ALA A 756 -21.38 0.34 36.44
N ASN A 757 -22.46 1.12 36.63
CA ASN A 757 -23.80 0.75 36.16
C ASN A 757 -23.88 0.84 34.63
N ARG A 758 -23.23 1.85 34.04
CA ARG A 758 -23.23 2.08 32.58
C ARG A 758 -22.00 1.52 31.87
N LYS A 759 -21.07 0.91 32.60
CA LYS A 759 -19.74 0.49 32.12
C LYS A 759 -19.04 1.60 31.33
N ARG A 760 -18.96 2.80 31.91
CA ARG A 760 -18.29 3.94 31.28
C ARG A 760 -17.10 4.38 32.10
N ILE A 761 -16.01 4.70 31.42
CA ILE A 761 -14.77 5.14 32.04
C ILE A 761 -14.38 6.49 31.42
N GLY A 762 -14.27 7.52 32.27
CA GLY A 762 -13.79 8.84 31.88
C GLY A 762 -12.29 8.95 32.11
N LEU A 763 -11.55 9.34 31.07
CA LEU A 763 -10.09 9.44 31.10
C LEU A 763 -9.61 10.87 30.79
N LYS A 764 -8.44 11.21 31.31
CA LYS A 764 -7.65 12.39 30.96
C LYS A 764 -6.33 11.96 30.35
N LEU A 765 -5.94 12.56 29.23
CA LEU A 765 -4.63 12.29 28.63
C LEU A 765 -3.54 12.94 29.48
N VAL A 766 -2.56 12.14 29.90
CA VAL A 766 -1.36 12.61 30.62
C VAL A 766 -0.22 12.80 29.62
N SER A 767 0.06 11.78 28.81
CA SER A 767 1.08 11.81 27.77
C SER A 767 0.83 10.73 26.70
N VAL A 768 1.44 10.91 25.53
CA VAL A 768 1.60 9.87 24.51
C VAL A 768 2.93 9.15 24.78
N LEU A 769 2.94 7.82 24.70
CA LEU A 769 4.04 6.93 25.12
C LEU A 769 4.82 6.33 23.95
#